data_AF-A0A1X7TBL9-F1
#
_entry.id   AF-A0A1X7TBL9-F1
#
_cell.length_a   1.000
_cell.length_b   1.000
_cell.length_c   1.000
_cell.angle_alpha   90.00
_cell.angle_beta   90.00
_cell.angle_gamma   90.00
#
_symmetry.space_group_name_H-M   'P 1'
#
loop_
_entity.id
_entity.type
_entity.pdbx_description
1 polymer ?
#
loop_
_entity_poly.entity_id
_entity_poly.type
_entity_poly.pdbx_seq_one_letter_code
_entity_poly.pdbx_strand_id
1 'polypeptide(L)'
;MSLLLVVVLLFFSSSCSVSSGQYYVSDDCSSVTQSPCNPLSVYAGNMSQYNNTIFYFIGTTTIKNNVYMTAVKNVTLHGLDQSPSIHGNEEVYNINGVIISLHYSDHVTVSSLSFSDCTVEINSSNNITVTNSVFTVRSNLPSLNTVNAFDLKISSSVFFTDFTVGIWYQPLPVCSDELLHYSLTLTNLTFTTGSAIVLHMNHGTTYNVSVIFDHVQSSTNHHFILVGGLFYFFIISSSFHGVTDSSGFYIKFLQNTESSYDCTYPGTQLTSTYVLEDSQFYNNKQGLKILGNKYLLKAVNHHIIIKSCLIYDNINEGLFIDGTFLRLTQIDIIDTQLIGNGGNKIMNNNAPISLSNVTVANSTYTGLTLERSLVTINNNLIFRNNTGVVGGGLAINDSSGLILSSSANLEFIDNHASYKGGGIYLEESSDTDIKFMTPNIPLTLINNSAGLVGGDLYGVYRMTHSNQFNLTNRNISSTSIPWYIRFCDPHTTTSFNNCLYNVSDQHIYPGQALKFNVALFGFNYFESQTLTDGTVAMHNYAYWLNQTHIPNICSLIEYTPKLIPTSHQKYKIYLAVFNFGTSFGTNIFSYFTVSECPIGFRRYGKISRLMGSHAVPVLSTLTFLSYTKLVRTIVIVLHKREVTLHCTNESVRSVSLWYEDPNVEYAKGKHTGLFGFALLVTVFFVIPYTLFLLFNHFYEKYLSNFKVFKKFWSRFKPIIDAYSGPMKDEYRFWPGLLLVARIPVLLTVTFLKNESRVLLLAVAAFILSLSFIFGGVYRKKLNNIIEFWFLLNLCIMASLSIAFTDESKLSHMKCYDALIKKLFKKQDEDDEPLLDVTESHLTVDEQRRAMVPSSTDVRRCASRESVVELY
;
A
#
# COMPACT_ATOMS: atom_id res chain seq x y z
N MET A 1 71.44 53.96 -3.40
CA MET A 1 71.60 52.78 -2.51
C MET A 1 70.53 51.70 -2.70
N SER A 2 69.61 51.78 -3.68
CA SER A 2 68.63 50.69 -3.93
C SER A 2 69.07 49.71 -5.03
N LEU A 3 69.93 50.12 -5.98
CA LEU A 3 70.34 49.26 -7.08
C LEU A 3 71.36 48.18 -6.66
N LEU A 4 72.24 48.49 -5.71
CA LEU A 4 73.28 47.55 -5.25
C LEU A 4 72.68 46.40 -4.40
N LEU A 5 71.60 46.68 -3.66
CA LEU A 5 70.92 45.67 -2.82
C LEU A 5 70.13 44.67 -3.69
N VAL A 6 69.54 45.12 -4.79
CA VAL A 6 68.82 44.27 -5.76
C VAL A 6 69.80 43.38 -6.53
N VAL A 7 70.98 43.91 -6.91
CA VAL A 7 72.02 43.13 -7.57
C VAL A 7 72.62 42.09 -6.60
N VAL A 8 72.85 42.45 -5.34
CA VAL A 8 73.37 41.51 -4.34
C VAL A 8 72.34 40.42 -3.99
N LEU A 9 71.05 40.73 -3.91
CA LEU A 9 69.98 39.74 -3.72
C LEU A 9 69.82 38.80 -4.93
N LEU A 10 70.01 39.29 -6.16
CA LEU A 10 70.02 38.47 -7.37
C LEU A 10 71.26 37.56 -7.46
N PHE A 11 72.42 38.01 -6.96
CA PHE A 11 73.65 37.21 -6.93
C PHE A 11 73.69 36.16 -5.81
N PHE A 12 72.96 36.34 -4.71
CA PHE A 12 72.85 35.32 -3.65
C PHE A 12 71.71 34.31 -3.86
N SER A 13 70.78 34.57 -4.79
CA SER A 13 69.80 33.56 -5.24
C SER A 13 70.34 32.57 -6.27
N SER A 14 71.51 32.83 -6.86
CA SER A 14 72.11 32.00 -7.92
C SER A 14 73.06 30.90 -7.44
N SER A 15 73.22 30.70 -6.13
CA SER A 15 74.22 29.76 -5.59
C SER A 15 73.63 28.74 -4.61
N CYS A 16 72.48 28.17 -4.97
CA CYS A 16 71.97 26.89 -4.44
C CYS A 16 70.89 26.31 -5.38
N SER A 17 71.15 26.25 -6.69
CA SER A 17 70.39 25.35 -7.57
C SER A 17 71.28 24.16 -7.87
N VAL A 18 70.97 23.00 -7.29
CA VAL A 18 71.45 21.72 -7.83
C VAL A 18 71.02 21.73 -9.30
N SER A 19 71.96 21.80 -10.24
CA SER A 19 71.63 21.95 -11.66
C SER A 19 70.86 20.71 -12.10
N SER A 20 69.53 20.83 -12.22
CA SER A 20 68.74 19.73 -12.76
C SER A 20 69.00 19.64 -14.26
N GLY A 21 69.34 18.45 -14.75
CA GLY A 21 69.48 18.23 -16.18
C GLY A 21 68.14 18.50 -16.87
N GLN A 22 68.12 19.32 -17.92
CA GLN A 22 66.90 19.64 -18.67
C GLN A 22 66.90 18.86 -19.99
N TYR A 23 65.82 18.15 -20.26
CA TYR A 23 65.64 17.33 -21.46
C TYR A 23 64.31 17.67 -22.11
N TYR A 24 64.25 17.67 -23.43
CA TYR A 24 63.04 18.02 -24.17
C TYR A 24 62.50 16.79 -24.88
N VAL A 25 61.18 16.57 -24.80
CA VAL A 25 60.50 15.38 -25.31
C VAL A 25 59.49 15.81 -26.38
N SER A 26 59.71 15.33 -27.60
CA SER A 26 58.81 15.50 -28.74
C SER A 26 59.06 14.38 -29.76
N ASP A 27 58.01 13.91 -30.44
CA ASP A 27 58.17 12.99 -31.58
C ASP A 27 58.81 13.70 -32.79
N ASP A 28 58.58 15.01 -32.92
CA ASP A 28 59.21 15.87 -33.92
C ASP A 28 60.06 16.96 -33.23
N CYS A 29 61.37 16.71 -33.18
CA CYS A 29 62.34 17.65 -32.65
C CYS A 29 62.87 18.64 -33.70
N SER A 30 62.40 18.59 -34.95
CA SER A 30 62.91 19.47 -36.03
C SER A 30 62.53 20.94 -35.82
N SER A 31 61.40 21.18 -35.14
CA SER A 31 60.86 22.51 -34.83
C SER A 31 61.20 22.99 -33.40
N VAL A 32 61.85 22.14 -32.59
CA VAL A 32 62.18 22.43 -31.19
C VAL A 32 63.56 23.08 -31.10
N THR A 33 63.62 24.33 -30.64
CA THR A 33 64.87 25.09 -30.55
C THR A 33 65.78 24.66 -29.39
N GLN A 34 65.24 23.92 -28.43
CA GLN A 34 65.93 23.49 -27.22
C GLN A 34 66.54 22.10 -27.39
N SER A 35 67.81 21.93 -26.98
CA SER A 35 68.55 20.67 -27.08
C SER A 35 69.12 20.23 -25.73
N PRO A 36 69.19 18.92 -25.42
CA PRO A 36 68.81 17.79 -26.28
C PRO A 36 67.29 17.56 -26.33
N CYS A 37 66.75 17.37 -27.53
CA CYS A 37 65.38 16.95 -27.78
C CYS A 37 65.37 15.56 -28.41
N ASN A 38 64.59 14.63 -27.86
CA ASN A 38 64.37 13.31 -28.45
C ASN A 38 62.94 12.80 -28.16
N PRO A 39 62.44 11.83 -28.93
CA PRO A 39 61.21 11.10 -28.56
C PRO A 39 61.35 10.41 -27.20
N LEU A 40 60.23 10.22 -26.48
CA LEU A 40 60.23 9.61 -25.14
C LEU A 40 60.88 8.23 -25.11
N SER A 41 60.75 7.46 -26.20
CA SER A 41 61.36 6.13 -26.35
C SER A 41 62.88 6.13 -26.22
N VAL A 42 63.55 7.22 -26.60
CA VAL A 42 65.02 7.35 -26.48
C VAL A 42 65.43 7.48 -25.02
N TYR A 43 64.71 8.27 -24.24
CA TYR A 43 64.97 8.45 -22.82
C TYR A 43 64.56 7.21 -22.01
N ALA A 44 63.42 6.60 -22.37
CA ALA A 44 62.82 5.46 -21.69
C ALA A 44 63.70 4.20 -21.63
N GLY A 45 64.74 4.07 -22.47
CA GLY A 45 65.61 2.90 -22.50
C GLY A 45 66.41 2.66 -21.21
N ASN A 46 66.78 3.71 -20.49
CA ASN A 46 67.36 3.62 -19.15
C ASN A 46 67.08 4.90 -18.36
N MET A 47 65.90 5.00 -17.76
CA MET A 47 65.49 6.25 -17.10
C MET A 47 66.27 6.55 -15.80
N SER A 48 66.90 5.53 -15.20
CA SER A 48 67.66 5.65 -13.95
C SER A 48 68.90 6.56 -14.04
N GLN A 49 69.41 6.81 -15.25
CA GLN A 49 70.55 7.72 -15.48
C GLN A 49 70.15 9.20 -15.35
N TYR A 50 68.85 9.51 -15.41
CA TYR A 50 68.34 10.87 -15.43
C TYR A 50 67.84 11.32 -14.05
N ASN A 51 68.53 10.95 -12.97
CA ASN A 51 68.19 11.45 -11.63
C ASN A 51 68.49 12.95 -11.49
N ASN A 52 67.66 13.68 -10.74
CA ASN A 52 67.71 15.14 -10.62
C ASN A 52 67.51 15.85 -11.97
N THR A 53 66.47 15.51 -12.71
CA THR A 53 66.22 16.06 -14.06
C THR A 53 64.78 16.49 -14.27
N ILE A 54 64.58 17.34 -15.28
CA ILE A 54 63.28 17.80 -15.74
C ILE A 54 63.15 17.47 -17.22
N PHE A 55 62.11 16.72 -17.57
CA PHE A 55 61.70 16.42 -18.93
C PHE A 55 60.55 17.35 -19.32
N TYR A 56 60.78 18.16 -20.35
CA TYR A 56 59.82 19.09 -20.90
C TYR A 56 59.15 18.51 -22.14
N PHE A 57 57.86 18.23 -22.06
CA PHE A 57 57.06 17.72 -23.16
C PHE A 57 56.50 18.86 -24.01
N ILE A 58 56.65 18.71 -25.32
CA ILE A 58 56.21 19.68 -26.34
C ILE A 58 55.33 18.91 -27.34
N GLY A 59 54.14 19.44 -27.63
CA GLY A 59 53.17 18.80 -28.53
C GLY A 59 52.69 17.41 -28.08
N THR A 60 52.33 16.57 -29.06
CA THR A 60 51.84 15.20 -28.83
C THR A 60 52.98 14.20 -28.99
N THR A 61 53.19 13.36 -27.98
CA THR A 61 54.13 12.23 -27.98
C THR A 61 53.37 10.92 -28.07
N THR A 62 53.73 10.08 -29.03
CA THR A 62 53.08 8.79 -29.28
C THR A 62 53.97 7.67 -28.78
N ILE A 63 53.46 6.88 -27.83
CA ILE A 63 54.16 5.69 -27.33
C ILE A 63 53.52 4.42 -27.89
N LYS A 64 54.36 3.53 -28.42
CA LYS A 64 53.96 2.21 -28.95
C LYS A 64 54.32 1.04 -28.03
N ASN A 65 55.31 1.24 -27.16
CA ASN A 65 55.82 0.25 -26.23
C ASN A 65 55.70 0.78 -24.81
N ASN A 66 55.64 -0.14 -23.83
CA ASN A 66 55.62 0.22 -22.42
C ASN A 66 56.87 1.00 -22.02
N VAL A 67 56.69 1.97 -21.13
CA VAL A 67 57.75 2.83 -20.59
C VAL A 67 57.95 2.50 -19.12
N TYR A 68 59.16 2.06 -18.77
CA TYR A 68 59.52 1.67 -17.40
C TYR A 68 60.48 2.69 -16.78
N MET A 69 60.04 3.31 -15.69
CA MET A 69 60.83 4.22 -14.86
C MET A 69 61.09 3.55 -13.51
N THR A 70 62.25 2.92 -13.37
CA THR A 70 62.61 2.14 -12.19
C THR A 70 63.72 2.82 -11.40
N ALA A 71 63.53 2.95 -10.09
CA ALA A 71 64.50 3.52 -9.15
C ALA A 71 64.97 4.94 -9.52
N VAL A 72 64.09 5.76 -10.10
CA VAL A 72 64.39 7.16 -10.42
C VAL A 72 64.19 8.06 -9.20
N LYS A 73 65.00 9.13 -9.11
CA LYS A 73 64.98 10.10 -8.01
C LYS A 73 64.99 11.53 -8.49
N ASN A 74 64.15 12.38 -7.91
CA ASN A 74 64.03 13.80 -8.25
C ASN A 74 63.83 14.01 -9.77
N VAL A 75 62.81 13.37 -10.33
CA VAL A 75 62.48 13.48 -11.77
C VAL A 75 61.17 14.23 -11.95
N THR A 76 61.15 15.21 -12.84
CA THR A 76 59.94 15.96 -13.19
C THR A 76 59.60 15.74 -14.66
N LEU A 77 58.36 15.34 -14.94
CA LEU A 77 57.75 15.33 -16.27
C LEU A 77 56.80 16.54 -16.35
N HIS A 78 57.11 17.51 -17.20
CA HIS A 78 56.41 18.79 -17.28
C HIS A 78 55.98 19.11 -18.72
N GLY A 79 54.71 19.45 -18.94
CA GLY A 79 54.26 19.97 -20.23
C GLY A 79 54.47 21.48 -20.39
N LEU A 80 55.09 21.93 -21.50
CA LEU A 80 55.41 23.35 -21.77
C LEU A 80 54.32 24.13 -22.55
N ASP A 81 53.63 23.49 -23.50
CA ASP A 81 52.65 24.17 -24.37
C ASP A 81 51.22 24.20 -23.79
N GLN A 82 50.26 24.75 -24.52
CA GLN A 82 48.84 24.54 -24.24
C GLN A 82 48.50 23.07 -24.52
N SER A 83 48.53 22.23 -23.47
CA SER A 83 48.13 20.81 -23.44
C SER A 83 49.01 19.78 -24.19
N PRO A 84 50.29 19.60 -23.83
CA PRO A 84 51.09 18.49 -24.34
C PRO A 84 50.47 17.16 -23.93
N SER A 85 50.44 16.20 -24.85
CA SER A 85 49.71 14.96 -24.67
C SER A 85 50.57 13.74 -24.94
N ILE A 86 50.49 12.74 -24.07
CA ILE A 86 51.04 11.41 -24.28
C ILE A 86 49.91 10.51 -24.77
N HIS A 87 50.09 9.92 -25.95
CA HIS A 87 49.12 9.04 -26.57
C HIS A 87 49.66 7.61 -26.68
N GLY A 88 48.92 6.67 -26.10
CA GLY A 88 49.19 5.25 -26.19
C GLY A 88 48.59 4.68 -27.46
N ASN A 89 49.44 4.25 -28.39
CA ASN A 89 49.00 3.67 -29.66
C ASN A 89 49.29 2.17 -29.67
N GLU A 90 48.22 1.36 -29.71
CA GLU A 90 48.34 -0.10 -29.73
C GLU A 90 48.57 -0.64 -31.15
N GLU A 91 49.64 -1.40 -31.33
CA GLU A 91 49.78 -2.32 -32.48
C GLU A 91 49.28 -3.76 -32.13
N VAL A 92 48.93 -4.04 -30.87
CA VAL A 92 48.58 -5.40 -30.38
C VAL A 92 47.44 -5.34 -29.36
N TYR A 93 46.45 -6.22 -29.52
CA TYR A 93 45.26 -6.44 -28.67
C TYR A 93 45.59 -6.70 -27.18
N ASN A 94 46.07 -5.69 -26.45
CA ASN A 94 46.25 -5.78 -25.01
C ASN A 94 45.09 -5.04 -24.33
N ILE A 95 44.38 -5.71 -23.44
CA ILE A 95 43.20 -5.12 -22.77
C ILE A 95 43.51 -3.85 -21.94
N ASN A 96 44.79 -3.58 -21.65
CA ASN A 96 45.24 -2.51 -20.75
C ASN A 96 45.91 -1.30 -21.45
N GLY A 97 46.01 -1.26 -22.79
CA GLY A 97 46.74 -0.19 -23.47
C GLY A 97 48.26 -0.23 -23.26
N VAL A 98 48.94 0.84 -23.69
CA VAL A 98 50.37 1.06 -23.40
C VAL A 98 50.54 1.51 -21.95
N ILE A 99 51.51 0.92 -21.25
CA ILE A 99 51.74 1.17 -19.81
C ILE A 99 52.93 2.10 -19.59
N ILE A 100 52.75 3.12 -18.75
CA ILE A 100 53.81 3.96 -18.20
C ILE A 100 53.93 3.61 -16.72
N SER A 101 54.99 2.90 -16.34
CA SER A 101 55.17 2.39 -14.98
C SER A 101 56.30 3.09 -14.23
N LEU A 102 56.04 3.44 -12.97
CA LEU A 102 56.97 3.99 -11.99
C LEU A 102 57.17 2.98 -10.86
N HIS A 103 58.37 2.44 -10.73
CA HIS A 103 58.70 1.42 -9.72
C HIS A 103 59.82 1.90 -8.81
N TYR A 104 59.69 1.68 -7.51
CA TYR A 104 60.75 1.94 -6.51
C TYR A 104 61.35 3.35 -6.61
N SER A 105 60.54 4.32 -7.01
CA SER A 105 60.97 5.67 -7.34
C SER A 105 60.64 6.65 -6.20
N ASP A 106 61.34 7.78 -6.18
CA ASP A 106 61.22 8.76 -5.08
C ASP A 106 61.29 10.19 -5.63
N HIS A 107 60.44 11.09 -5.12
CA HIS A 107 60.36 12.48 -5.56
C HIS A 107 60.14 12.63 -7.08
N VAL A 108 59.05 12.03 -7.59
CA VAL A 108 58.66 12.14 -9.01
C VAL A 108 57.47 13.07 -9.16
N THR A 109 57.57 14.04 -10.06
CA THR A 109 56.49 14.99 -10.36
C THR A 109 56.02 14.85 -11.81
N VAL A 110 54.72 14.74 -12.02
CA VAL A 110 54.04 14.79 -13.32
C VAL A 110 53.16 16.03 -13.32
N SER A 111 53.33 16.92 -14.29
CA SER A 111 52.65 18.21 -14.29
C SER A 111 52.28 18.69 -15.69
N SER A 112 51.08 19.26 -15.83
CA SER A 112 50.63 19.89 -17.07
C SER A 112 50.62 18.95 -18.29
N LEU A 113 50.25 17.68 -18.09
CA LEU A 113 50.27 16.65 -19.14
C LEU A 113 48.88 16.04 -19.34
N SER A 114 48.55 15.73 -20.59
CA SER A 114 47.36 14.97 -20.95
C SER A 114 47.74 13.53 -21.31
N PHE A 115 47.12 12.54 -20.67
CA PHE A 115 47.27 11.13 -21.00
C PHE A 115 46.03 10.67 -21.78
N SER A 116 46.25 9.99 -22.91
CA SER A 116 45.19 9.43 -23.74
C SER A 116 45.53 7.99 -24.11
N ASP A 117 44.64 7.06 -23.77
CA ASP A 117 44.81 5.62 -24.03
C ASP A 117 46.10 5.01 -23.43
N CYS A 118 46.60 5.60 -22.34
CA CYS A 118 47.75 5.12 -21.57
C CYS A 118 47.32 4.70 -20.16
N THR A 119 47.79 3.55 -19.71
CA THR A 119 47.71 3.17 -18.30
C THR A 119 48.94 3.70 -17.57
N VAL A 120 48.75 4.34 -16.42
CA VAL A 120 49.83 4.84 -15.57
C VAL A 120 49.88 3.98 -14.31
N GLU A 121 51.00 3.31 -14.07
CA GLU A 121 51.20 2.47 -12.88
C GLU A 121 52.26 3.08 -11.96
N ILE A 122 51.95 3.21 -10.67
CA ILE A 122 52.90 3.69 -9.66
C ILE A 122 52.98 2.63 -8.55
N ASN A 123 54.12 1.99 -8.41
CA ASN A 123 54.27 0.88 -7.48
C ASN A 123 55.46 1.08 -6.55
N SER A 124 55.22 0.88 -5.25
CA SER A 124 56.25 0.85 -4.20
C SER A 124 57.17 2.08 -4.27
N SER A 125 56.57 3.27 -4.42
CA SER A 125 57.26 4.53 -4.70
C SER A 125 56.80 5.61 -3.71
N ASN A 126 57.65 6.60 -3.45
CA ASN A 126 57.42 7.63 -2.43
C ASN A 126 57.45 9.05 -3.04
N ASN A 127 56.78 10.00 -2.40
CA ASN A 127 56.79 11.42 -2.77
C ASN A 127 56.42 11.64 -4.24
N ILE A 128 55.28 11.11 -4.67
CA ILE A 128 54.82 11.21 -6.05
C ILE A 128 53.79 12.33 -6.16
N THR A 129 53.99 13.26 -7.08
CA THR A 129 53.06 14.36 -7.33
C THR A 129 52.53 14.32 -8.76
N VAL A 130 51.22 14.35 -8.93
CA VAL A 130 50.53 14.55 -10.21
C VAL A 130 49.72 15.82 -10.10
N THR A 131 49.92 16.78 -11.02
CA THR A 131 49.21 18.05 -10.95
C THR A 131 48.84 18.60 -12.32
N ASN A 132 47.74 19.35 -12.39
CA ASN A 132 47.28 20.01 -13.63
C ASN A 132 47.24 19.06 -14.83
N SER A 133 46.86 17.80 -14.61
CA SER A 133 46.95 16.74 -15.63
C SER A 133 45.56 16.26 -16.02
N VAL A 134 45.44 15.76 -17.25
CA VAL A 134 44.17 15.30 -17.82
C VAL A 134 44.31 13.85 -18.24
N PHE A 135 43.32 13.02 -17.93
CA PHE A 135 43.31 11.60 -18.28
C PHE A 135 42.07 11.27 -19.10
N THR A 136 42.26 10.67 -20.28
CA THR A 136 41.20 10.44 -21.27
C THR A 136 41.27 9.05 -21.88
N VAL A 137 40.11 8.57 -22.33
CA VAL A 137 39.90 7.29 -22.99
C VAL A 137 39.31 7.52 -24.38
N ARG A 138 39.83 6.83 -25.42
CA ARG A 138 39.24 6.82 -26.77
C ARG A 138 38.87 5.41 -27.24
N SER A 139 39.59 4.37 -26.81
CA SER A 139 39.31 2.99 -27.28
C SER A 139 39.48 1.86 -26.25
N ASN A 140 40.36 2.02 -25.25
CA ASN A 140 40.70 0.96 -24.29
C ASN A 140 40.13 1.23 -22.88
N LEU A 141 40.39 0.39 -21.88
CA LEU A 141 40.08 0.67 -20.46
C LEU A 141 41.36 1.11 -19.71
N PRO A 142 42.00 2.25 -20.05
CA PRO A 142 43.20 2.69 -19.34
C PRO A 142 42.85 3.13 -17.92
N SER A 143 43.84 3.04 -17.04
CA SER A 143 43.68 3.37 -15.62
C SER A 143 44.92 4.04 -15.03
N LEU A 144 44.72 4.76 -13.94
CA LEU A 144 45.80 5.21 -13.06
C LEU A 144 45.82 4.29 -11.85
N ASN A 145 46.81 3.41 -11.77
CA ASN A 145 46.88 2.37 -10.77
C ASN A 145 48.07 2.58 -9.85
N THR A 146 47.82 2.65 -8.54
CA THR A 146 48.89 2.87 -7.56
C THR A 146 48.90 1.79 -6.50
N VAL A 147 50.02 1.08 -6.30
CA VAL A 147 50.17 0.04 -5.26
C VAL A 147 51.28 0.47 -4.31
N ASN A 148 50.96 0.69 -3.04
CA ASN A 148 51.91 1.22 -2.04
C ASN A 148 52.67 2.46 -2.56
N ALA A 149 51.94 3.36 -3.21
CA ALA A 149 52.44 4.70 -3.52
C ALA A 149 52.27 5.56 -2.27
N PHE A 150 53.35 5.79 -1.54
CA PHE A 150 53.34 6.58 -0.32
C PHE A 150 53.61 8.05 -0.61
N ASP A 151 53.01 8.93 0.17
CA ASP A 151 53.10 10.38 0.01
C ASP A 151 52.72 10.81 -1.42
N LEU A 152 51.60 10.24 -1.89
CA LEU A 152 51.02 10.50 -3.20
C LEU A 152 50.13 11.74 -3.15
N LYS A 153 50.40 12.71 -4.01
CA LYS A 153 49.59 13.92 -4.18
C LYS A 153 49.06 14.01 -5.60
N ILE A 154 47.74 14.03 -5.78
CA ILE A 154 47.09 14.32 -7.05
C ILE A 154 46.29 15.60 -6.88
N SER A 155 46.54 16.60 -7.74
CA SER A 155 45.91 17.91 -7.60
C SER A 155 45.46 18.50 -8.94
N SER A 156 44.37 19.26 -8.95
CA SER A 156 43.92 20.06 -10.10
C SER A 156 43.84 19.25 -11.40
N SER A 157 43.40 17.99 -11.31
CA SER A 157 43.44 17.03 -12.42
C SER A 157 42.05 16.52 -12.76
N VAL A 158 41.83 16.19 -14.03
CA VAL A 158 40.51 15.81 -14.56
C VAL A 158 40.56 14.42 -15.19
N PHE A 159 39.60 13.57 -14.83
CA PHE A 159 39.46 12.21 -15.32
C PHE A 159 38.18 12.09 -16.17
N PHE A 160 38.37 11.79 -17.46
CA PHE A 160 37.29 11.66 -18.43
C PHE A 160 36.78 10.22 -18.56
N THR A 161 35.50 10.09 -18.95
CA THR A 161 34.76 8.88 -19.37
C THR A 161 35.51 7.55 -19.30
N ASP A 162 35.04 6.66 -18.43
CA ASP A 162 35.52 5.28 -18.20
C ASP A 162 36.97 5.14 -17.70
N PHE A 163 37.66 6.25 -17.44
CA PHE A 163 38.97 6.20 -16.80
C PHE A 163 38.84 5.83 -15.32
N THR A 164 39.56 4.80 -14.90
CA THR A 164 39.55 4.32 -13.51
C THR A 164 40.82 4.73 -12.77
N VAL A 165 40.67 5.33 -11.59
CA VAL A 165 41.76 5.59 -10.64
C VAL A 165 41.70 4.55 -9.53
N GLY A 166 42.65 3.63 -9.53
CA GLY A 166 42.78 2.58 -8.53
C GLY A 166 43.95 2.84 -7.59
N ILE A 167 43.69 2.84 -6.29
CA ILE A 167 44.69 3.06 -5.24
C ILE A 167 44.64 1.89 -4.27
N TRP A 168 45.74 1.17 -4.11
CA TRP A 168 45.86 0.00 -3.25
C TRP A 168 46.97 0.17 -2.21
N TYR A 169 46.63 -0.01 -0.95
CA TYR A 169 47.57 -0.10 0.16
C TYR A 169 47.56 -1.53 0.72
N GLN A 170 48.71 -2.20 0.57
CA GLN A 170 48.97 -3.59 0.95
C GLN A 170 49.92 -3.66 2.14
N PRO A 171 49.87 -4.72 2.96
CA PRO A 171 50.71 -4.83 4.15
C PRO A 171 52.18 -4.92 3.75
N LEU A 172 53.06 -4.32 4.55
CA LEU A 172 54.50 -4.50 4.39
C LEU A 172 54.90 -5.93 4.82
N PRO A 173 55.91 -6.55 4.17
CA PRO A 173 56.32 -7.91 4.48
C PRO A 173 56.98 -8.07 5.87
N VAL A 174 57.45 -6.97 6.46
CA VAL A 174 58.12 -6.94 7.76
C VAL A 174 57.54 -5.82 8.61
N CYS A 175 57.25 -6.10 9.87
CA CYS A 175 56.85 -5.08 10.84
C CYS A 175 58.02 -4.16 11.17
N SER A 176 57.77 -2.85 11.16
CA SER A 176 58.69 -1.83 11.65
C SER A 176 58.63 -1.73 13.18
N ASP A 177 59.75 -1.44 13.83
CA ASP A 177 59.82 -1.18 15.27
C ASP A 177 59.05 0.09 15.65
N GLU A 178 58.96 1.06 14.72
CA GLU A 178 58.16 2.28 14.85
C GLU A 178 56.94 2.25 13.92
N LEU A 179 55.85 2.92 14.32
CA LEU A 179 54.67 3.06 13.47
C LEU A 179 54.94 4.07 12.36
N LEU A 180 55.08 3.58 11.13
CA LEU A 180 55.32 4.42 9.96
C LEU A 180 54.05 5.19 9.58
N HIS A 181 54.22 6.42 9.10
CA HIS A 181 53.14 7.30 8.69
C HIS A 181 53.34 7.74 7.24
N TYR A 182 52.29 7.58 6.42
CA TYR A 182 52.27 7.95 5.01
C TYR A 182 51.03 8.76 4.68
N SER A 183 51.06 9.46 3.54
CA SER A 183 49.94 10.31 3.11
C SER A 183 49.44 10.02 1.69
N LEU A 184 48.14 10.27 1.48
CA LEU A 184 47.47 10.35 0.20
C LEU A 184 46.65 11.64 0.17
N THR A 185 46.95 12.54 -0.76
CA THR A 185 46.23 13.82 -0.91
C THR A 185 45.64 13.95 -2.30
N LEU A 186 44.32 14.05 -2.38
CA LEU A 186 43.55 14.29 -3.60
C LEU A 186 42.85 15.64 -3.49
N THR A 187 43.29 16.64 -4.25
CA THR A 187 42.75 18.01 -4.16
C THR A 187 42.26 18.55 -5.51
N ASN A 188 41.11 19.23 -5.54
CA ASN A 188 40.56 19.83 -6.77
C ASN A 188 40.50 18.83 -7.94
N LEU A 189 39.90 17.67 -7.71
CA LEU A 189 39.78 16.62 -8.73
C LEU A 189 38.37 16.59 -9.30
N THR A 190 38.26 16.35 -10.60
CA THR A 190 36.98 16.18 -11.28
C THR A 190 36.92 14.84 -11.98
N PHE A 191 35.93 14.05 -11.61
CA PHE A 191 35.61 12.76 -12.22
C PHE A 191 34.30 12.88 -12.99
N THR A 192 34.36 12.78 -14.32
CA THR A 192 33.19 12.90 -15.20
C THR A 192 32.43 11.58 -15.35
N THR A 193 31.25 11.60 -15.97
CA THR A 193 30.40 10.42 -16.19
C THR A 193 31.16 9.23 -16.76
N GLY A 194 31.02 8.07 -16.11
CA GLY A 194 31.70 6.82 -16.50
C GLY A 194 33.06 6.61 -15.83
N SER A 195 33.80 7.66 -15.45
CA SER A 195 35.07 7.49 -14.71
C SER A 195 34.84 6.84 -13.34
N ALA A 196 35.88 6.40 -12.63
CA ALA A 196 35.73 5.78 -11.32
C ALA A 196 36.95 6.04 -10.43
N ILE A 197 36.73 6.04 -9.11
CA ILE A 197 37.82 5.98 -8.12
C ILE A 197 37.57 4.83 -7.14
N VAL A 198 38.60 4.01 -6.98
CA VAL A 198 38.62 2.87 -6.08
C VAL A 198 39.81 3.03 -5.14
N LEU A 199 39.53 3.09 -3.84
CA LEU A 199 40.55 3.09 -2.81
C LEU A 199 40.39 1.82 -1.98
N HIS A 200 41.43 0.99 -1.99
CA HIS A 200 41.46 -0.28 -1.30
C HIS A 200 42.62 -0.33 -0.32
N MET A 201 42.32 -0.16 0.96
CA MET A 201 43.27 -0.25 2.06
C MET A 201 43.07 -1.58 2.77
N ASN A 202 44.10 -2.43 2.73
CA ASN A 202 44.12 -3.72 3.40
C ASN A 202 45.51 -4.01 3.98
N HIS A 203 46.11 -3.01 4.62
CA HIS A 203 47.48 -3.09 5.15
C HIS A 203 47.54 -3.42 6.64
N GLY A 204 46.39 -3.64 7.29
CA GLY A 204 46.33 -3.95 8.72
C GLY A 204 46.98 -2.85 9.55
N THR A 205 47.84 -3.23 10.48
CA THR A 205 48.57 -2.28 11.34
C THR A 205 50.01 -2.02 10.89
N THR A 206 50.46 -2.46 9.71
CA THR A 206 51.88 -2.33 9.29
C THR A 206 52.38 -0.90 9.15
N TYR A 207 51.46 0.05 8.91
CA TYR A 207 51.70 1.50 8.85
C TYR A 207 50.36 2.22 8.99
N ASN A 208 50.40 3.53 9.19
CA ASN A 208 49.25 4.41 9.25
C ASN A 208 49.21 5.32 8.00
N VAL A 209 48.02 5.48 7.40
CA VAL A 209 47.82 6.32 6.21
C VAL A 209 46.89 7.49 6.51
N SER A 210 47.34 8.71 6.26
CA SER A 210 46.50 9.92 6.24
C SER A 210 45.97 10.15 4.82
N VAL A 211 44.67 10.04 4.62
CA VAL A 211 43.99 10.23 3.34
C VAL A 211 43.17 11.52 3.38
N ILE A 212 43.38 12.42 2.42
CA ILE A 212 42.66 13.69 2.31
C ILE A 212 42.04 13.80 0.92
N PHE A 213 40.71 13.90 0.86
CA PHE A 213 39.96 14.26 -0.33
C PHE A 213 39.39 15.67 -0.09
N ASP A 214 39.84 16.63 -0.87
CA ASP A 214 39.49 18.05 -0.72
C ASP A 214 39.02 18.62 -2.05
N HIS A 215 37.79 19.16 -2.10
CA HIS A 215 37.18 19.64 -3.34
C HIS A 215 37.17 18.60 -4.46
N VAL A 216 36.84 17.34 -4.12
CA VAL A 216 36.67 16.26 -5.10
C VAL A 216 35.23 16.29 -5.61
N GLN A 217 35.08 16.44 -6.92
CA GLN A 217 33.78 16.40 -7.59
C GLN A 217 33.68 15.14 -8.44
N SER A 218 32.57 14.44 -8.30
CA SER A 218 32.38 13.21 -9.04
C SER A 218 30.94 12.96 -9.44
N SER A 219 30.78 12.64 -10.73
CA SER A 219 29.53 12.23 -11.36
C SER A 219 29.62 10.81 -11.94
N THR A 220 30.13 9.86 -11.16
CA THR A 220 30.64 8.57 -11.67
C THR A 220 29.75 7.39 -11.34
N ASN A 221 29.88 6.28 -12.07
CA ASN A 221 29.05 5.13 -11.76
C ASN A 221 29.39 4.50 -10.40
N HIS A 222 30.65 4.54 -9.95
CA HIS A 222 31.19 3.62 -8.94
C HIS A 222 32.28 4.28 -8.04
N HIS A 223 31.94 4.62 -6.79
CA HIS A 223 32.91 4.99 -5.75
C HIS A 223 33.05 3.87 -4.73
N PHE A 224 34.17 3.16 -4.76
CA PHE A 224 34.40 2.06 -3.81
C PHE A 224 35.56 2.38 -2.88
N ILE A 225 35.23 2.75 -1.65
CA ILE A 225 36.20 2.91 -0.58
C ILE A 225 36.10 1.69 0.31
N LEU A 226 37.14 0.85 0.22
CA LEU A 226 37.30 -0.39 0.93
C LEU A 226 38.42 -0.16 1.94
N VAL A 227 38.06 -0.08 3.22
CA VAL A 227 39.01 0.31 4.27
C VAL A 227 39.18 -0.79 5.31
N GLY A 228 40.44 -1.09 5.59
CA GLY A 228 40.89 -1.98 6.64
C GLY A 228 42.32 -1.60 7.06
N GLY A 229 42.55 -1.51 8.37
CA GLY A 229 43.84 -1.09 8.94
C GLY A 229 43.82 0.26 9.62
N LEU A 230 45.00 0.84 9.84
CA LEU A 230 45.21 2.13 10.51
C LEU A 230 45.17 3.29 9.53
N PHE A 231 44.21 4.20 9.71
CA PHE A 231 44.11 5.36 8.84
C PHE A 231 43.47 6.57 9.51
N TYR A 232 43.74 7.73 8.92
CA TYR A 232 43.03 8.97 9.17
C TYR A 232 42.48 9.49 7.85
N PHE A 233 41.17 9.41 7.65
CA PHE A 233 40.54 9.74 6.36
C PHE A 233 39.69 10.99 6.50
N PHE A 234 39.99 12.02 5.72
CA PHE A 234 39.14 13.19 5.54
C PHE A 234 38.55 13.31 4.15
N ILE A 235 37.29 13.70 4.11
CA ILE A 235 36.59 14.16 2.91
C ILE A 235 35.99 15.52 3.24
N ILE A 236 36.44 16.56 2.56
CA ILE A 236 36.09 17.95 2.85
C ILE A 236 35.64 18.63 1.56
N SER A 237 34.58 19.44 1.65
CA SER A 237 34.10 20.29 0.55
C SER A 237 33.91 19.54 -0.78
N SER A 238 33.53 18.26 -0.71
CA SER A 238 33.47 17.35 -1.87
C SER A 238 32.03 17.01 -2.25
N SER A 239 31.79 16.63 -3.51
CA SER A 239 30.43 16.37 -4.02
C SER A 239 30.34 15.10 -4.87
N PHE A 240 29.39 14.23 -4.54
CA PHE A 240 29.18 12.94 -5.19
C PHE A 240 27.74 12.83 -5.70
N HIS A 241 27.55 12.72 -7.03
CA HIS A 241 26.23 12.83 -7.62
C HIS A 241 26.03 12.07 -8.94
N GLY A 242 24.78 12.01 -9.42
CA GLY A 242 24.46 11.53 -10.77
C GLY A 242 24.54 10.01 -10.98
N VAL A 243 24.54 9.22 -9.90
CA VAL A 243 24.68 7.75 -9.97
C VAL A 243 23.32 7.07 -9.93
N THR A 244 22.77 6.64 -11.08
CA THR A 244 21.40 6.10 -11.13
C THR A 244 21.28 4.62 -10.74
N ASP A 245 22.36 3.86 -10.85
CA ASP A 245 22.30 2.39 -10.75
C ASP A 245 22.86 1.85 -9.42
N SER A 246 23.66 2.65 -8.72
CA SER A 246 24.42 2.28 -7.52
C SER A 246 24.45 3.42 -6.47
N SER A 247 25.15 3.21 -5.35
CA SER A 247 25.32 4.24 -4.32
C SER A 247 26.29 5.32 -4.81
N GLY A 248 25.95 6.59 -4.61
CA GLY A 248 26.80 7.73 -4.96
C GLY A 248 28.12 7.74 -4.20
N PHE A 249 28.10 7.31 -2.93
CA PHE A 249 29.33 7.10 -2.18
C PHE A 249 29.21 5.90 -1.25
N TYR A 250 30.16 4.97 -1.38
CA TYR A 250 30.10 3.68 -0.70
C TYR A 250 31.36 3.39 0.11
N ILE A 251 31.18 3.29 1.42
CA ILE A 251 32.20 2.94 2.39
C ILE A 251 31.95 1.52 2.87
N LYS A 252 32.92 0.65 2.66
CA LYS A 252 32.89 -0.73 3.16
C LYS A 252 34.11 -1.00 4.02
N PHE A 253 33.87 -1.39 5.26
CA PHE A 253 34.93 -1.87 6.13
C PHE A 253 35.25 -3.32 5.79
N LEU A 254 36.51 -3.60 5.48
CA LEU A 254 37.03 -4.93 5.24
C LEU A 254 37.88 -5.37 6.43
N GLN A 255 37.72 -6.62 6.85
CA GLN A 255 38.77 -7.29 7.60
C GLN A 255 38.97 -8.70 7.07
N ASN A 256 40.22 -9.01 6.77
CA ASN A 256 40.60 -10.32 6.29
C ASN A 256 40.75 -11.25 7.50
N THR A 257 40.08 -12.42 7.49
CA THR A 257 40.25 -13.43 8.56
C THR A 257 41.62 -14.10 8.54
N GLU A 258 42.51 -13.69 7.64
CA GLU A 258 43.77 -14.38 7.30
C GLU A 258 44.99 -13.45 7.19
N SER A 259 44.93 -12.17 7.61
CA SER A 259 46.14 -11.32 7.58
C SER A 259 47.09 -11.69 8.72
N SER A 260 48.05 -12.56 8.41
CA SER A 260 49.21 -12.92 9.25
C SER A 260 50.20 -11.76 9.50
N TYR A 261 49.78 -10.51 9.32
CA TYR A 261 50.65 -9.32 9.23
C TYR A 261 50.20 -8.16 10.15
N ASP A 262 49.44 -8.46 11.20
CA ASP A 262 49.13 -7.45 12.23
C ASP A 262 50.36 -7.22 13.13
N CYS A 263 50.96 -6.05 13.00
CA CYS A 263 52.04 -5.58 13.85
C CYS A 263 51.50 -5.06 15.19
N THR A 264 52.22 -5.33 16.28
CA THR A 264 51.86 -4.91 17.63
C THR A 264 52.75 -3.75 18.10
N TYR A 265 52.13 -2.67 18.54
CA TYR A 265 52.82 -1.48 19.07
C TYR A 265 52.44 -1.28 20.55
N PRO A 266 53.23 -1.82 21.50
CA PRO A 266 52.88 -1.77 22.92
C PRO A 266 52.78 -0.32 23.41
N GLY A 267 51.71 -0.01 24.15
CA GLY A 267 51.46 1.31 24.73
C GLY A 267 50.73 2.31 23.83
N THR A 268 50.40 1.95 22.58
CA THR A 268 49.68 2.83 21.64
C THR A 268 48.26 2.32 21.41
N GLN A 269 47.26 3.15 21.68
CA GLN A 269 45.88 2.84 21.31
C GLN A 269 45.69 3.11 19.82
N LEU A 270 45.47 2.04 19.07
CA LEU A 270 45.28 2.09 17.63
C LEU A 270 43.82 2.43 17.28
N THR A 271 43.62 3.65 16.76
CA THR A 271 42.29 4.16 16.38
C THR A 271 42.33 4.70 14.96
N SER A 272 41.38 4.27 14.13
CA SER A 272 41.18 4.79 12.77
C SER A 272 39.99 5.74 12.76
N THR A 273 40.16 6.92 12.16
CA THR A 273 39.09 7.93 12.11
C THR A 273 38.74 8.24 10.67
N TYR A 274 37.44 8.36 10.41
CA TYR A 274 36.88 8.73 9.12
C TYR A 274 36.00 9.97 9.31
N VAL A 275 36.32 11.06 8.63
CA VAL A 275 35.63 12.35 8.75
C VAL A 275 35.10 12.76 7.38
N LEU A 276 33.80 12.98 7.30
CA LEU A 276 33.14 13.64 6.17
C LEU A 276 32.64 15.00 6.65
N GLU A 277 33.14 16.07 6.06
CA GLU A 277 32.85 17.44 6.45
C GLU A 277 32.47 18.29 5.24
N ASP A 278 31.47 19.17 5.38
CA ASP A 278 31.05 20.15 4.37
C ASP A 278 30.83 19.57 2.95
N SER A 279 30.38 18.31 2.89
CA SER A 279 30.29 17.53 1.65
C SER A 279 28.85 17.22 1.24
N GLN A 280 28.64 16.95 -0.04
CA GLN A 280 27.32 16.80 -0.65
C GLN A 280 27.14 15.44 -1.37
N PHE A 281 25.96 14.83 -1.20
CA PHE A 281 25.62 13.53 -1.80
C PHE A 281 24.21 13.58 -2.39
N TYR A 282 24.08 13.67 -3.72
CA TYR A 282 22.79 13.98 -4.32
C TYR A 282 22.51 13.39 -5.70
N ASN A 283 21.25 13.29 -6.09
CA ASN A 283 20.85 12.72 -7.39
C ASN A 283 21.43 11.32 -7.64
N ASN A 284 21.53 10.49 -6.59
CA ASN A 284 21.98 9.10 -6.69
C ASN A 284 20.84 8.13 -6.39
N LYS A 285 21.03 6.84 -6.71
CA LYS A 285 20.10 5.79 -6.27
C LYS A 285 20.09 5.66 -4.75
N GLN A 286 21.28 5.66 -4.15
CA GLN A 286 21.47 5.81 -2.70
C GLN A 286 22.57 6.86 -2.48
N GLY A 287 22.44 7.76 -1.51
CA GLY A 287 23.42 8.84 -1.29
C GLY A 287 24.72 8.34 -0.67
N LEU A 288 24.78 8.31 0.66
CA LEU A 288 25.90 7.80 1.45
C LEU A 288 25.56 6.44 2.05
N LYS A 289 26.38 5.43 1.72
CA LYS A 289 26.20 4.07 2.20
C LYS A 289 27.40 3.58 3.00
N ILE A 290 27.17 3.13 4.23
CA ILE A 290 28.19 2.63 5.15
C ILE A 290 27.85 1.21 5.54
N LEU A 291 28.74 0.25 5.23
CA LEU A 291 28.57 -1.15 5.59
C LEU A 291 29.78 -1.70 6.37
N GLY A 292 29.51 -2.48 7.41
CA GLY A 292 30.50 -3.41 7.96
C GLY A 292 30.53 -4.73 7.18
N ASN A 293 31.71 -5.33 7.00
CA ASN A 293 31.86 -6.75 6.63
C ASN A 293 32.40 -7.53 7.85
N LYS A 294 32.16 -8.85 7.86
CA LYS A 294 32.69 -9.90 8.76
C LYS A 294 33.54 -9.41 9.94
N TYR A 295 33.03 -9.60 11.18
CA TYR A 295 33.68 -9.31 12.49
C TYR A 295 34.92 -8.40 12.44
N LEU A 296 34.71 -7.09 12.64
CA LEU A 296 35.82 -6.21 13.02
C LEU A 296 36.44 -6.74 14.34
N LEU A 297 37.63 -7.32 14.28
CA LEU A 297 38.38 -7.83 15.42
C LEU A 297 38.84 -6.65 16.29
N LYS A 298 38.99 -6.92 17.60
CA LYS A 298 39.32 -5.96 18.68
C LYS A 298 40.62 -5.14 18.52
N ALA A 299 41.36 -5.27 17.42
CA ALA A 299 42.68 -4.66 17.27
C ALA A 299 42.63 -3.14 17.02
N VAL A 300 41.60 -2.63 16.33
CA VAL A 300 41.49 -1.21 15.95
C VAL A 300 40.09 -0.67 16.23
N ASN A 301 40.02 0.41 17.00
CA ASN A 301 38.77 1.15 17.19
C ASN A 301 38.53 2.06 15.99
N HIS A 302 37.27 2.16 15.55
CA HIS A 302 36.91 3.00 14.42
C HIS A 302 35.99 4.13 14.89
N HIS A 303 36.21 5.34 14.38
CA HIS A 303 35.35 6.50 14.65
C HIS A 303 34.96 7.16 13.34
N ILE A 304 33.67 7.26 13.07
CA ILE A 304 33.12 7.90 11.87
C ILE A 304 32.43 9.19 12.31
N ILE A 305 32.77 10.30 11.67
CA ILE A 305 32.19 11.61 11.91
C ILE A 305 31.63 12.11 10.58
N ILE A 306 30.32 12.37 10.54
CA ILE A 306 29.61 12.99 9.42
C ILE A 306 29.16 14.36 9.91
N LYS A 307 29.72 15.44 9.37
CA LYS A 307 29.52 16.78 9.90
C LYS A 307 29.19 17.78 8.80
N SER A 308 28.17 18.60 9.02
CA SER A 308 27.83 19.71 8.10
C SER A 308 27.60 19.24 6.65
N CYS A 309 27.15 17.99 6.46
CA CYS A 309 26.89 17.43 5.14
C CYS A 309 25.45 17.73 4.67
N LEU A 310 25.29 17.78 3.34
CA LEU A 310 23.98 17.90 2.69
C LEU A 310 23.73 16.69 1.78
N ILE A 311 22.78 15.84 2.15
CA ILE A 311 22.43 14.61 1.43
C ILE A 311 21.02 14.76 0.90
N TYR A 312 20.85 14.87 -0.43
CA TYR A 312 19.56 15.26 -0.97
C TYR A 312 19.17 14.66 -2.33
N ASP A 313 17.88 14.62 -2.63
CA ASP A 313 17.32 14.17 -3.91
C ASP A 313 17.84 12.80 -4.38
N ASN A 314 18.09 11.88 -3.45
CA ASN A 314 18.45 10.50 -3.77
C ASN A 314 17.18 9.63 -3.90
N ILE A 315 17.17 8.72 -4.89
CA ILE A 315 15.98 7.96 -5.30
C ILE A 315 15.46 7.05 -4.16
N ASN A 316 16.35 6.27 -3.55
CA ASN A 316 16.06 5.42 -2.40
C ASN A 316 16.58 6.11 -1.13
N GLU A 317 17.47 5.49 -0.36
CA GLU A 317 17.98 6.08 0.87
C GLU A 317 19.02 7.18 0.61
N GLY A 318 18.86 8.33 1.27
CA GLY A 318 19.90 9.35 1.34
C GLY A 318 21.07 8.84 2.16
N LEU A 319 20.80 8.46 3.40
CA LEU A 319 21.75 7.82 4.32
C LEU A 319 21.35 6.37 4.57
N PHE A 320 22.28 5.44 4.34
CA PHE A 320 22.12 4.02 4.65
C PHE A 320 23.29 3.51 5.49
N ILE A 321 23.01 3.10 6.73
CA ILE A 321 24.02 2.51 7.63
C ILE A 321 23.61 1.10 8.02
N ASP A 322 24.45 0.12 7.69
CA ASP A 322 24.35 -1.25 8.19
C ASP A 322 25.49 -1.54 9.17
N GLY A 323 25.12 -1.62 10.45
CA GLY A 323 26.02 -1.82 11.58
C GLY A 323 26.36 -3.26 11.91
N THR A 324 25.92 -4.26 11.12
CA THR A 324 26.00 -5.69 11.48
C THR A 324 27.37 -6.11 12.03
N PHE A 325 28.44 -5.55 11.46
CA PHE A 325 29.82 -5.83 11.85
C PHE A 325 30.58 -4.62 12.42
N LEU A 326 29.90 -3.52 12.72
CA LEU A 326 30.48 -2.26 13.21
C LEU A 326 30.47 -2.14 14.75
N ARG A 327 30.52 -3.24 15.50
CA ARG A 327 30.23 -3.28 16.96
C ARG A 327 31.09 -2.35 17.84
N LEU A 328 32.31 -2.02 17.42
CA LEU A 328 33.24 -1.14 18.13
C LEU A 328 33.40 0.23 17.46
N THR A 329 32.53 0.54 16.49
CA THR A 329 32.62 1.76 15.70
C THR A 329 31.67 2.82 16.27
N GLN A 330 32.22 3.93 16.74
CA GLN A 330 31.41 5.10 17.07
C GLN A 330 31.05 5.85 15.78
N ILE A 331 29.80 6.25 15.62
CA ILE A 331 29.35 7.06 14.48
C ILE A 331 28.63 8.30 15.00
N ASP A 332 29.17 9.47 14.68
CA ASP A 332 28.56 10.75 15.06
C ASP A 332 28.10 11.50 13.81
N ILE A 333 26.81 11.87 13.78
CA ILE A 333 26.20 12.65 12.69
C ILE A 333 25.79 14.01 13.24
N ILE A 334 26.43 15.06 12.76
CA ILE A 334 26.40 16.40 13.35
C ILE A 334 26.05 17.43 12.27
N ASP A 335 25.15 18.37 12.58
CA ASP A 335 24.78 19.51 11.72
C ASP A 335 24.46 19.12 10.27
N THR A 336 23.87 17.93 10.06
CA THR A 336 23.69 17.32 8.75
C THR A 336 22.23 17.39 8.31
N GLN A 337 22.00 17.65 7.01
CA GLN A 337 20.67 17.75 6.41
C GLN A 337 20.41 16.62 5.41
N LEU A 338 19.27 15.95 5.55
CA LEU A 338 18.80 14.84 4.72
C LEU A 338 17.49 15.25 4.02
N ILE A 339 17.53 15.74 2.78
CA ILE A 339 16.39 16.44 2.15
C ILE A 339 15.94 15.75 0.85
N GLY A 340 14.64 15.53 0.61
CA GLY A 340 14.16 15.08 -0.71
C GLY A 340 14.50 13.64 -1.07
N ASN A 341 15.06 12.86 -0.13
CA ASN A 341 15.46 11.48 -0.36
C ASN A 341 14.26 10.52 -0.31
N GLY A 342 14.37 9.34 -0.91
CA GLY A 342 13.43 8.21 -0.70
C GLY A 342 13.36 7.67 0.74
N GLY A 343 14.04 8.28 1.71
CA GLY A 343 14.06 7.93 3.13
C GLY A 343 15.48 7.82 3.64
N ASN A 344 15.65 7.41 4.90
CA ASN A 344 16.95 7.12 5.49
C ASN A 344 16.85 5.90 6.39
N LYS A 345 17.94 5.13 6.51
CA LYS A 345 17.92 3.86 7.23
C LYS A 345 19.18 3.61 8.04
N ILE A 346 18.98 3.22 9.29
CA ILE A 346 20.01 2.71 10.19
C ILE A 346 19.57 1.33 10.65
N MET A 347 20.41 0.31 10.43
CA MET A 347 20.06 -1.06 10.78
C MET A 347 21.19 -1.89 11.37
N ASN A 348 20.82 -2.95 12.09
CA ASN A 348 21.70 -3.98 12.66
C ASN A 348 22.88 -3.40 13.46
N ASN A 349 22.68 -2.28 14.14
CA ASN A 349 23.75 -1.53 14.78
C ASN A 349 23.69 -1.66 16.31
N ASN A 350 24.69 -2.32 16.88
CA ASN A 350 24.88 -2.44 18.34
C ASN A 350 25.89 -1.42 18.89
N ALA A 351 26.44 -0.56 18.04
CA ALA A 351 27.47 0.41 18.36
C ALA A 351 26.82 1.77 18.68
N PRO A 352 27.55 2.69 19.34
CA PRO A 352 27.01 4.00 19.65
C PRO A 352 26.93 4.86 18.37
N ILE A 353 25.72 4.99 17.82
CA ILE A 353 25.40 6.04 16.85
C ILE A 353 24.82 7.24 17.59
N SER A 354 25.33 8.44 17.32
CA SER A 354 24.79 9.68 17.84
C SER A 354 24.35 10.65 16.74
N LEU A 355 23.22 11.31 16.94
CA LEU A 355 22.69 12.36 16.07
C LEU A 355 22.62 13.69 16.83
N SER A 356 23.13 14.76 16.23
CA SER A 356 23.11 16.11 16.80
C SER A 356 22.83 17.14 15.72
N ASN A 357 21.78 17.94 15.88
CA ASN A 357 21.36 18.97 14.92
C ASN A 357 21.12 18.39 13.51
N VAL A 358 20.37 17.28 13.45
CA VAL A 358 20.04 16.62 12.19
C VAL A 358 18.65 17.03 11.74
N THR A 359 18.52 17.42 10.47
CA THR A 359 17.22 17.72 9.86
C THR A 359 16.93 16.74 8.74
N VAL A 360 15.74 16.14 8.76
CA VAL A 360 15.25 15.22 7.74
C VAL A 360 13.96 15.78 7.16
N ALA A 361 13.96 16.09 5.86
CA ALA A 361 12.82 16.78 5.27
C ALA A 361 12.47 16.31 3.86
N ASN A 362 11.20 16.45 3.49
CA ASN A 362 10.69 16.18 2.15
C ASN A 362 10.99 14.76 1.65
N SER A 363 11.16 13.78 2.54
CA SER A 363 11.38 12.40 2.13
C SER A 363 10.12 11.79 1.52
N THR A 364 10.28 11.01 0.44
CA THR A 364 9.14 10.35 -0.26
C THR A 364 8.68 9.05 0.41
N TYR A 365 9.45 8.54 1.36
CA TYR A 365 9.05 7.55 2.36
C TYR A 365 9.55 8.00 3.73
N THR A 366 9.42 7.13 4.75
CA THR A 366 9.74 7.42 6.15
C THR A 366 11.05 8.17 6.27
N GLY A 367 11.01 9.33 6.95
CA GLY A 367 12.17 10.19 7.10
C GLY A 367 13.40 9.45 7.64
N LEU A 368 13.26 8.72 8.75
CA LEU A 368 14.29 7.84 9.30
C LEU A 368 13.69 6.54 9.83
N THR A 369 14.25 5.41 9.39
CA THR A 369 13.88 4.07 9.86
C THR A 369 15.03 3.45 10.66
N LEU A 370 14.70 2.96 11.86
CA LEU A 370 15.59 2.22 12.75
C LEU A 370 15.17 0.74 12.80
N GLU A 371 16.10 -0.18 12.52
CA GLU A 371 15.86 -1.64 12.56
C GLU A 371 16.99 -2.36 13.30
N ARG A 372 16.72 -3.03 14.43
CA ARG A 372 17.77 -3.64 15.29
C ARG A 372 18.93 -2.67 15.58
N SER A 373 18.62 -1.42 15.96
CA SER A 373 19.63 -0.38 16.14
C SER A 373 19.44 0.43 17.42
N LEU A 374 20.54 0.90 18.01
CA LEU A 374 20.53 1.80 19.17
C LEU A 374 21.10 3.17 18.77
N VAL A 375 20.26 4.21 18.81
CA VAL A 375 20.63 5.56 18.37
C VAL A 375 20.46 6.55 19.52
N THR A 376 21.46 7.39 19.75
CA THR A 376 21.42 8.45 20.76
C THR A 376 21.19 9.81 20.11
N ILE A 377 20.24 10.58 20.63
CA ILE A 377 19.96 11.95 20.21
C ILE A 377 20.59 12.90 21.20
N ASN A 378 21.58 13.67 20.75
CA ASN A 378 22.34 14.57 21.60
C ASN A 378 21.75 15.98 21.65
N ASN A 379 21.23 16.48 20.53
CA ASN A 379 20.66 17.84 20.41
C ASN A 379 19.39 17.81 19.54
N ASN A 380 19.22 18.78 18.63
CA ASN A 380 18.03 18.90 17.81
C ASN A 380 17.93 17.75 16.79
N LEU A 381 16.74 17.15 16.69
CA LEU A 381 16.37 16.21 15.63
C LEU A 381 15.02 16.64 15.04
N ILE A 382 15.02 17.03 13.77
CA ILE A 382 13.89 17.70 13.14
C ILE A 382 13.42 16.89 11.92
N PHE A 383 12.13 16.58 11.87
CA PHE A 383 11.46 15.90 10.75
C PHE A 383 10.37 16.79 10.14
N ARG A 384 10.47 17.12 8.85
CA ARG A 384 9.51 18.01 8.17
C ARG A 384 8.99 17.44 6.86
N ASN A 385 7.66 17.44 6.67
CA ASN A 385 7.04 17.14 5.39
C ASN A 385 7.51 15.80 4.77
N ASN A 386 7.75 14.79 5.62
CA ASN A 386 8.12 13.45 5.17
C ASN A 386 6.86 12.59 5.02
N THR A 387 6.85 11.72 4.01
CA THR A 387 5.80 10.69 3.87
C THR A 387 6.27 9.36 4.44
N GLY A 388 5.44 8.32 4.48
CA GLY A 388 5.83 7.01 4.98
C GLY A 388 4.66 6.04 4.98
N VAL A 389 4.92 4.74 5.14
CA VAL A 389 3.83 3.76 5.38
C VAL A 389 3.50 3.75 6.86
N VAL A 390 4.53 3.54 7.68
CA VAL A 390 4.51 3.67 9.13
C VAL A 390 5.62 4.63 9.54
N GLY A 391 5.36 5.57 10.45
CA GLY A 391 6.36 6.58 10.80
C GLY A 391 6.59 7.52 9.63
N GLY A 392 5.83 8.59 9.48
CA GLY A 392 6.13 9.58 8.43
C GLY A 392 7.47 10.26 8.70
N GLY A 393 7.69 10.72 9.92
CA GLY A 393 9.00 11.22 10.37
C GLY A 393 9.96 10.11 10.77
N LEU A 394 9.64 9.36 11.82
CA LEU A 394 10.51 8.35 12.44
C LEU A 394 9.78 7.02 12.65
N ALA A 395 10.39 5.92 12.24
CA ALA A 395 9.95 4.56 12.54
C ALA A 395 11.01 3.80 13.34
N ILE A 396 10.61 3.21 14.48
CA ILE A 396 11.46 2.45 15.38
C ILE A 396 10.95 1.00 15.44
N ASN A 397 11.67 0.10 14.77
CA ASN A 397 11.26 -1.29 14.53
C ASN A 397 12.31 -2.31 15.02
N ASP A 398 11.93 -3.58 15.09
CA ASP A 398 12.83 -4.73 15.30
C ASP A 398 13.77 -4.57 16.51
N SER A 399 13.22 -4.37 17.72
CA SER A 399 14.01 -4.19 18.96
C SER A 399 15.01 -3.01 18.92
N SER A 400 14.72 -1.98 18.12
CA SER A 400 15.50 -0.73 18.12
C SER A 400 15.23 0.13 19.34
N GLY A 401 16.25 0.85 19.79
CA GLY A 401 16.16 1.80 20.90
C GLY A 401 16.56 3.20 20.49
N LEU A 402 15.83 4.19 20.97
CA LEU A 402 16.20 5.61 20.88
C LEU A 402 16.58 6.11 22.28
N ILE A 403 17.80 6.61 22.46
CA ILE A 403 18.26 7.21 23.71
C ILE A 403 18.23 8.73 23.56
N LEU A 404 17.60 9.43 24.49
CA LEU A 404 17.48 10.88 24.49
C LEU A 404 18.39 11.47 25.57
N SER A 405 19.37 12.27 25.14
CA SER A 405 20.22 13.03 26.05
C SER A 405 19.43 14.16 26.74
N SER A 406 20.01 14.77 27.76
CA SER A 406 19.40 15.92 28.45
C SER A 406 19.27 17.18 27.59
N SER A 407 19.99 17.29 26.48
CA SER A 407 19.96 18.42 25.55
C SER A 407 19.16 18.11 24.28
N ALA A 408 18.57 16.91 24.19
CA ALA A 408 17.77 16.51 23.05
C ALA A 408 16.52 17.40 22.88
N ASN A 409 16.17 17.71 21.64
CA ASN A 409 14.94 18.41 21.29
C ASN A 409 14.41 17.84 19.97
N LEU A 410 13.16 17.38 19.97
CA LEU A 410 12.57 16.67 18.84
C LEU A 410 11.42 17.48 18.24
N GLU A 411 11.43 17.65 16.91
CA GLU A 411 10.38 18.33 16.17
C GLU A 411 9.87 17.46 15.01
N PHE A 412 8.56 17.27 14.92
CA PHE A 412 7.87 16.55 13.85
C PHE A 412 6.75 17.44 13.31
N ILE A 413 6.94 17.94 12.09
CA ILE A 413 6.06 18.94 11.47
C ILE A 413 5.61 18.46 10.09
N ASP A 414 4.31 18.48 9.82
CA ASP A 414 3.71 18.15 8.53
C ASP A 414 4.06 16.74 7.99
N ASN A 415 4.41 15.79 8.86
CA ASN A 415 4.75 14.44 8.41
C ASN A 415 3.48 13.59 8.20
N HIS A 416 3.48 12.73 7.18
CA HIS A 416 2.35 11.90 6.81
C HIS A 416 2.72 10.41 6.74
N ALA A 417 1.94 9.56 7.40
CA ALA A 417 2.01 8.10 7.21
C ALA A 417 0.75 7.60 6.50
N SER A 418 0.87 6.74 5.49
CA SER A 418 -0.30 6.16 4.82
C SER A 418 -1.07 5.16 5.71
N TYR A 419 -0.44 4.64 6.76
CA TYR A 419 -1.04 3.69 7.70
C TYR A 419 -0.99 4.21 9.15
N LYS A 420 0.18 4.27 9.79
CA LYS A 420 0.29 4.53 11.25
C LYS A 420 1.43 5.47 11.63
N GLY A 421 1.23 6.31 12.64
CA GLY A 421 2.32 7.11 13.23
C GLY A 421 2.85 8.17 12.28
N GLY A 422 2.08 9.21 11.97
CA GLY A 422 2.54 10.25 11.03
C GLY A 422 3.84 10.94 11.48
N GLY A 423 3.94 11.29 12.76
CA GLY A 423 5.19 11.76 13.36
C GLY A 423 6.13 10.60 13.70
N ILE A 424 5.79 9.84 14.75
CA ILE A 424 6.59 8.72 15.27
C ILE A 424 5.77 7.43 15.25
N TYR A 425 6.39 6.35 14.80
CA TYR A 425 5.89 4.99 14.93
C TYR A 425 6.87 4.15 15.76
N LEU A 426 6.35 3.49 16.80
CA LEU A 426 7.08 2.56 17.66
C LEU A 426 6.44 1.16 17.53
N GLU A 427 7.25 0.15 17.19
CA GLU A 427 6.79 -1.22 16.99
C GLU A 427 6.71 -2.03 18.29
N GLU A 428 5.51 -2.12 18.87
CA GLU A 428 5.28 -2.79 20.16
C GLU A 428 5.40 -4.32 20.18
N SER A 429 5.48 -4.99 19.01
CA SER A 429 5.70 -6.45 18.95
C SER A 429 7.11 -6.86 19.38
N SER A 430 8.01 -5.90 19.54
CA SER A 430 9.42 -6.11 19.84
C SER A 430 9.86 -5.29 21.06
N ASP A 431 11.04 -5.59 21.61
CA ASP A 431 11.64 -4.86 22.74
C ASP A 431 12.13 -3.45 22.33
N THR A 432 11.36 -2.73 21.49
CA THR A 432 11.66 -1.35 21.10
C THR A 432 11.32 -0.37 22.22
N ASP A 433 12.13 0.67 22.38
CA ASP A 433 11.97 1.61 23.49
C ASP A 433 12.53 3.01 23.17
N ILE A 434 11.97 4.02 23.83
CA ILE A 434 12.51 5.38 23.88
C ILE A 434 12.97 5.65 25.31
N LYS A 435 14.30 5.71 25.50
CA LYS A 435 14.94 5.83 26.80
C LYS A 435 15.35 7.27 27.07
N PHE A 436 14.94 7.77 28.23
CA PHE A 436 15.22 9.14 28.67
C PHE A 436 16.40 9.13 29.64
N MET A 437 17.46 9.88 29.33
CA MET A 437 18.54 10.13 30.30
C MET A 437 18.11 11.13 31.38
N THR A 438 17.17 12.01 31.06
CA THR A 438 16.53 12.97 31.98
C THR A 438 15.05 13.19 31.63
N PRO A 439 14.19 13.56 32.60
CA PRO A 439 12.79 13.90 32.34
C PRO A 439 12.63 15.17 31.50
N ASN A 440 11.41 15.41 31.00
CA ASN A 440 10.97 16.67 30.39
C ASN A 440 11.69 17.06 29.08
N ILE A 441 12.11 16.07 28.29
CA ILE A 441 12.66 16.31 26.95
C ILE A 441 11.59 16.96 26.06
N PRO A 442 11.86 18.11 25.42
CA PRO A 442 10.90 18.76 24.53
C PRO A 442 10.54 17.89 23.31
N LEU A 443 9.24 17.81 23.02
CA LEU A 443 8.72 17.18 21.81
C LEU A 443 7.65 18.07 21.19
N THR A 444 7.90 18.48 19.95
CA THR A 444 6.96 19.26 19.14
C THR A 444 6.35 18.41 18.05
N LEU A 445 5.02 18.35 18.03
CA LEU A 445 4.21 17.62 17.06
C LEU A 445 3.22 18.60 16.45
N ILE A 446 3.36 18.91 15.16
CA ILE A 446 2.52 19.88 14.46
C ILE A 446 2.04 19.27 13.15
N ASN A 447 0.71 19.22 12.97
CA ASN A 447 0.07 18.85 11.71
C ASN A 447 0.56 17.52 11.10
N ASN A 448 0.94 16.56 11.94
CA ASN A 448 1.25 15.22 11.46
C ASN A 448 -0.05 14.44 11.22
N SER A 449 -0.06 13.57 10.23
CA SER A 449 -1.25 12.82 9.85
C SER A 449 -0.95 11.35 9.55
N ALA A 450 -1.92 10.49 9.81
CA ALA A 450 -1.85 9.08 9.47
C ALA A 450 -3.13 8.67 8.73
N GLY A 451 -3.01 7.85 7.69
CA GLY A 451 -4.14 7.37 6.90
C GLY A 451 -5.12 6.51 7.71
N LEU A 452 -4.65 5.84 8.77
CA LEU A 452 -5.51 5.07 9.67
C LEU A 452 -5.53 5.64 11.10
N VAL A 453 -4.42 5.57 11.84
CA VAL A 453 -4.40 5.97 13.27
C VAL A 453 -3.04 6.47 13.75
N GLY A 454 -3.06 7.26 14.83
CA GLY A 454 -1.85 7.81 15.46
C GLY A 454 -1.20 8.85 14.55
N GLY A 455 -1.90 9.94 14.26
CA GLY A 455 -1.40 10.98 13.36
C GLY A 455 -0.07 11.56 13.82
N ASP A 456 0.07 11.78 15.13
CA ASP A 456 1.32 12.25 15.73
C ASP A 456 2.18 11.07 16.21
N LEU A 457 1.61 10.20 17.05
CA LEU A 457 2.35 9.09 17.67
C LEU A 457 1.57 7.77 17.54
N TYR A 458 2.26 6.70 17.21
CA TYR A 458 1.73 5.34 17.32
C TYR A 458 2.68 4.48 18.16
N GLY A 459 2.13 3.74 19.13
CA GLY A 459 2.87 2.80 19.98
C GLY A 459 3.60 3.42 21.18
N VAL A 460 3.57 4.74 21.32
CA VAL A 460 4.20 5.48 22.44
C VAL A 460 3.15 5.76 23.53
N TYR A 461 3.03 4.87 24.50
CA TYR A 461 2.13 4.95 25.66
C TYR A 461 2.80 4.27 26.87
N ARG A 462 2.32 4.51 28.11
CA ARG A 462 2.95 4.08 29.38
C ARG A 462 4.25 4.79 29.75
N MET A 463 4.28 6.11 29.56
CA MET A 463 5.36 6.93 30.08
C MET A 463 5.07 7.28 31.54
N THR A 464 5.94 6.86 32.48
CA THR A 464 5.86 7.30 33.87
C THR A 464 6.06 8.83 33.95
N HIS A 465 5.59 9.49 35.01
CA HIS A 465 5.80 10.94 35.18
C HIS A 465 7.28 11.37 35.08
N SER A 466 8.23 10.47 35.36
CA SER A 466 9.68 10.70 35.21
C SER A 466 10.21 10.48 33.79
N ASN A 467 9.44 9.84 32.90
CA ASN A 467 9.86 9.43 31.56
C ASN A 467 8.93 10.02 30.47
N GLN A 468 8.25 11.12 30.76
CA GLN A 468 7.37 11.81 29.81
C GLN A 468 8.12 12.90 29.05
N PHE A 469 7.79 13.04 27.77
CA PHE A 469 8.12 14.23 26.99
C PHE A 469 7.40 15.45 27.53
N ASN A 470 8.08 16.60 27.46
CA ASN A 470 7.47 17.90 27.60
C ASN A 470 6.86 18.32 26.25
N LEU A 471 5.58 18.00 26.06
CA LEU A 471 4.86 18.31 24.83
C LEU A 471 4.63 19.82 24.70
N THR A 472 5.11 20.41 23.59
CA THR A 472 4.84 21.83 23.29
C THR A 472 3.38 22.07 22.92
N ASN A 473 2.73 21.08 22.30
CA ASN A 473 1.30 21.07 21.97
C ASN A 473 0.56 20.02 22.79
N ARG A 474 -0.52 20.42 23.48
CA ARG A 474 -1.26 19.51 24.39
C ARG A 474 -2.18 18.52 23.68
N ASN A 475 -2.70 18.87 22.50
CA ASN A 475 -3.63 18.03 21.78
C ASN A 475 -2.88 17.26 20.69
N ILE A 476 -2.75 15.94 20.88
CA ILE A 476 -2.03 15.06 19.97
C ILE A 476 -2.89 13.86 19.59
N SER A 477 -2.79 13.44 18.33
CA SER A 477 -3.40 12.22 17.81
C SER A 477 -2.46 11.05 18.09
N SER A 478 -2.78 10.23 19.09
CA SER A 478 -1.98 9.06 19.45
C SER A 478 -2.81 7.83 19.79
N THR A 479 -2.27 6.65 19.53
CA THR A 479 -2.85 5.36 19.91
C THR A 479 -1.76 4.27 19.93
N SER A 480 -2.12 3.06 20.33
CA SER A 480 -1.23 1.90 20.42
C SER A 480 -1.81 0.70 19.66
N ILE A 481 -1.14 -0.45 19.71
CA ILE A 481 -1.74 -1.74 19.39
C ILE A 481 -3.02 -1.94 20.22
N PRO A 482 -3.96 -2.76 19.73
CA PRO A 482 -5.18 -3.06 20.46
C PRO A 482 -4.92 -3.81 21.77
N TRP A 483 -5.38 -3.21 22.87
CA TRP A 483 -5.42 -3.81 24.22
C TRP A 483 -6.82 -4.35 24.55
N TYR A 484 -7.85 -3.64 24.08
CA TYR A 484 -9.23 -4.00 24.33
C TYR A 484 -9.99 -4.27 23.04
N ILE A 485 -10.84 -5.30 23.11
CA ILE A 485 -11.90 -5.55 22.16
C ILE A 485 -13.24 -5.38 22.86
N ARG A 486 -14.18 -4.70 22.19
CA ARG A 486 -15.53 -4.47 22.72
C ARG A 486 -16.58 -4.66 21.63
N PHE A 487 -17.78 -5.07 22.04
CA PHE A 487 -18.94 -4.96 21.16
C PHE A 487 -19.32 -3.50 21.01
N CYS A 488 -19.74 -3.12 19.81
CA CYS A 488 -20.07 -1.74 19.48
C CYS A 488 -21.35 -1.66 18.67
N ASP A 489 -21.94 -0.48 18.66
CA ASP A 489 -23.03 -0.11 17.77
C ASP A 489 -22.47 0.86 16.72
N PRO A 490 -22.52 0.51 15.41
CA PRO A 490 -21.95 1.33 14.34
C PRO A 490 -22.56 2.73 14.25
N HIS A 491 -23.75 2.97 14.81
CA HIS A 491 -24.41 4.27 14.78
C HIS A 491 -24.08 5.17 15.98
N THR A 492 -23.50 4.63 17.06
CA THR A 492 -23.36 5.37 18.33
C THR A 492 -21.98 5.25 18.99
N THR A 493 -21.19 4.22 18.66
CA THR A 493 -19.89 4.00 19.30
C THR A 493 -18.79 4.85 18.67
N THR A 494 -18.43 5.94 19.36
CA THR A 494 -17.28 6.80 19.06
C THR A 494 -16.18 6.73 20.13
N SER A 495 -16.46 6.13 21.29
CA SER A 495 -15.54 6.04 22.42
C SER A 495 -15.71 4.74 23.21
N PHE A 496 -14.69 4.37 23.98
CA PHE A 496 -14.68 3.13 24.76
C PHE A 496 -15.86 2.98 25.74
N ASN A 497 -16.32 4.09 26.34
CA ASN A 497 -17.42 4.08 27.31
C ASN A 497 -18.79 3.82 26.69
N ASN A 498 -18.94 4.09 25.39
CA ASN A 498 -20.19 3.86 24.66
C ASN A 498 -20.31 2.42 24.13
N CYS A 499 -19.31 1.57 24.43
CA CYS A 499 -19.31 0.18 24.01
C CYS A 499 -20.29 -0.68 24.82
N LEU A 500 -20.77 -1.75 24.18
CA LEU A 500 -21.64 -2.73 24.81
C LEU A 500 -20.81 -3.74 25.61
N TYR A 501 -21.18 -3.97 26.87
CA TYR A 501 -20.53 -4.97 27.72
C TYR A 501 -20.88 -6.40 27.30
N ASN A 502 -22.15 -6.65 26.98
CA ASN A 502 -22.65 -7.94 26.53
C ASN A 502 -23.61 -7.74 25.35
N VAL A 503 -23.65 -8.72 24.45
CA VAL A 503 -24.65 -8.84 23.39
C VAL A 503 -25.61 -9.98 23.71
N SER A 504 -26.85 -9.89 23.24
CA SER A 504 -27.85 -10.94 23.41
C SER A 504 -27.44 -12.25 22.75
N ASP A 505 -27.79 -13.38 23.37
CA ASP A 505 -27.57 -14.71 22.81
C ASP A 505 -28.17 -14.82 21.39
N GLN A 506 -27.37 -15.30 20.44
CA GLN A 506 -27.81 -15.44 19.05
C GLN A 506 -28.46 -16.81 18.80
N HIS A 507 -29.61 -16.82 18.16
CA HIS A 507 -30.28 -18.03 17.69
C HIS A 507 -30.10 -18.16 16.18
N ILE A 508 -29.36 -19.17 15.75
CA ILE A 508 -29.02 -19.39 14.34
C ILE A 508 -29.51 -20.75 13.85
N TYR A 509 -29.74 -20.85 12.55
CA TYR A 509 -29.98 -22.13 11.88
C TYR A 509 -28.68 -22.69 11.25
N PRO A 510 -28.58 -24.01 11.00
CA PRO A 510 -27.44 -24.60 10.30
C PRO A 510 -27.12 -23.86 8.98
N GLY A 511 -25.92 -23.29 8.90
CA GLY A 511 -25.44 -22.54 7.72
C GLY A 511 -25.66 -21.02 7.78
N GLN A 512 -26.29 -20.48 8.82
CA GLN A 512 -26.40 -19.04 9.06
C GLN A 512 -25.16 -18.51 9.79
N ALA A 513 -24.67 -17.33 9.39
CA ALA A 513 -23.55 -16.66 10.04
C ALA A 513 -23.98 -15.99 11.35
N LEU A 514 -23.16 -16.14 12.39
CA LEU A 514 -23.13 -15.25 13.55
C LEU A 514 -22.61 -13.90 13.12
N LYS A 515 -23.21 -12.83 13.64
CA LYS A 515 -22.87 -11.44 13.28
C LYS A 515 -22.52 -10.65 14.53
N PHE A 516 -21.35 -10.05 14.58
CA PHE A 516 -20.89 -9.24 15.71
C PHE A 516 -20.30 -7.93 15.23
N ASN A 517 -20.77 -6.81 15.77
CA ASN A 517 -20.09 -5.53 15.57
C ASN A 517 -19.06 -5.35 16.69
N VAL A 518 -17.80 -5.17 16.32
CA VAL A 518 -16.71 -5.00 17.28
C VAL A 518 -15.83 -3.80 16.93
N ALA A 519 -15.26 -3.21 17.96
CA ALA A 519 -14.28 -2.14 17.86
C ALA A 519 -13.06 -2.49 18.72
N LEU A 520 -11.90 -2.01 18.29
CA LEU A 520 -10.62 -2.22 18.96
C LEU A 520 -10.13 -0.92 19.57
N PHE A 521 -9.57 -1.02 20.77
CA PHE A 521 -9.08 0.13 21.52
C PHE A 521 -7.64 -0.12 22.00
N GLY A 522 -6.77 0.81 21.65
CA GLY A 522 -5.43 0.95 22.22
C GLY A 522 -5.42 2.03 23.30
N PHE A 523 -4.21 2.39 23.73
CA PHE A 523 -3.96 3.51 24.62
C PHE A 523 -3.28 4.63 23.85
N ASN A 524 -3.72 5.86 24.08
CA ASN A 524 -3.00 7.03 23.63
C ASN A 524 -1.86 7.38 24.60
N TYR A 525 -1.11 8.43 24.27
CA TYR A 525 0.03 8.91 25.06
C TYR A 525 -0.34 9.22 26.52
N PHE A 526 -1.57 9.69 26.78
CA PHE A 526 -2.09 10.01 28.11
C PHE A 526 -2.78 8.83 28.81
N GLU A 527 -2.56 7.60 28.33
CA GLU A 527 -3.13 6.35 28.87
C GLU A 527 -4.67 6.26 28.83
N SER A 528 -5.32 7.06 27.99
CA SER A 528 -6.76 6.95 27.73
C SER A 528 -7.04 6.05 26.51
N GLN A 529 -8.19 5.36 26.52
CA GLN A 529 -8.52 4.39 25.48
C GLN A 529 -8.98 5.09 24.20
N THR A 530 -8.31 4.80 23.09
CA THR A 530 -8.59 5.35 21.77
C THR A 530 -8.80 4.24 20.74
N LEU A 531 -9.63 4.50 19.73
CA LEU A 531 -9.85 3.55 18.64
C LEU A 531 -8.53 3.24 17.93
N THR A 532 -8.35 1.98 17.58
CA THR A 532 -7.19 1.48 16.83
C THR A 532 -7.63 0.34 15.93
N ASP A 533 -6.75 -0.12 15.06
CA ASP A 533 -7.00 -1.27 14.19
C ASP A 533 -6.20 -2.50 14.66
N GLY A 534 -6.56 -3.67 14.13
CA GLY A 534 -5.83 -4.89 14.41
C GLY A 534 -6.58 -6.15 14.01
N THR A 535 -5.94 -7.29 14.22
CA THR A 535 -6.49 -8.58 13.83
C THR A 535 -7.22 -9.22 15.01
N VAL A 536 -8.46 -9.64 14.80
CA VAL A 536 -9.25 -10.38 15.78
C VAL A 536 -9.28 -11.85 15.37
N ALA A 537 -8.82 -12.71 16.25
CA ALA A 537 -8.92 -14.15 16.13
C ALA A 537 -10.11 -14.67 16.93
N MET A 538 -10.84 -15.60 16.32
CA MET A 538 -12.03 -16.17 16.89
C MET A 538 -11.82 -17.65 17.20
N HIS A 539 -12.22 -18.03 18.41
CA HIS A 539 -11.95 -19.33 19.00
C HIS A 539 -13.24 -19.98 19.51
N ASN A 540 -13.31 -21.31 19.42
CA ASN A 540 -14.32 -22.11 20.12
C ASN A 540 -13.62 -22.98 21.15
N TYR A 541 -13.91 -22.74 22.43
CA TYR A 541 -13.12 -23.25 23.55
C TYR A 541 -11.62 -22.92 23.39
N ALA A 542 -10.81 -23.86 22.89
CA ALA A 542 -9.38 -23.74 22.66
C ALA A 542 -8.95 -23.90 21.18
N TYR A 543 -9.91 -24.10 20.26
CA TYR A 543 -9.61 -24.30 18.84
C TYR A 543 -9.76 -22.99 18.07
N TRP A 544 -8.73 -22.64 17.31
CA TRP A 544 -8.75 -21.51 16.37
C TRP A 544 -9.73 -21.78 15.23
N LEU A 545 -10.61 -20.81 14.94
CA LEU A 545 -11.66 -20.95 13.93
C LEU A 545 -11.42 -20.07 12.69
N ASN A 546 -11.17 -18.78 12.91
CA ASN A 546 -10.98 -17.78 11.85
C ASN A 546 -10.27 -16.54 12.40
N GLN A 547 -9.74 -15.70 11.52
CA GLN A 547 -9.21 -14.37 11.85
C GLN A 547 -9.74 -13.31 10.89
N THR A 548 -9.91 -12.08 11.37
CA THR A 548 -10.40 -10.95 10.56
C THR A 548 -9.72 -9.67 11.02
N HIS A 549 -9.28 -8.85 10.06
CA HIS A 549 -8.72 -7.53 10.36
C HIS A 549 -9.85 -6.52 10.57
N ILE A 550 -9.77 -5.77 11.66
CA ILE A 550 -10.75 -4.77 12.07
C ILE A 550 -10.08 -3.39 11.99
N PRO A 551 -10.62 -2.45 11.18
CA PRO A 551 -10.12 -1.09 11.11
C PRO A 551 -10.44 -0.30 12.39
N ASN A 552 -10.04 0.96 12.46
CA ASN A 552 -10.24 1.86 13.59
C ASN A 552 -11.69 2.35 13.80
N ILE A 553 -12.68 1.59 13.33
CA ILE A 553 -14.10 1.87 13.43
C ILE A 553 -14.88 0.62 13.84
N CYS A 554 -16.09 0.82 14.35
CA CYS A 554 -17.00 -0.28 14.66
C CYS A 554 -17.33 -1.08 13.39
N SER A 555 -16.89 -2.33 13.33
CA SER A 555 -16.95 -3.15 12.11
C SER A 555 -17.61 -4.51 12.36
N LEU A 556 -18.30 -5.01 11.33
CA LEU A 556 -19.02 -6.28 11.36
C LEU A 556 -18.08 -7.47 11.12
N ILE A 557 -18.11 -8.45 12.03
CA ILE A 557 -17.51 -9.78 11.89
C ILE A 557 -18.63 -10.80 11.66
N GLU A 558 -18.44 -11.65 10.64
CA GLU A 558 -19.35 -12.76 10.34
C GLU A 558 -18.65 -14.12 10.45
N TYR A 559 -19.31 -15.09 11.10
CA TYR A 559 -18.82 -16.47 11.15
C TYR A 559 -19.93 -17.51 11.08
N THR A 560 -19.80 -18.46 10.17
CA THR A 560 -20.76 -19.56 10.01
C THR A 560 -20.25 -20.84 10.68
N PRO A 561 -20.77 -21.22 11.87
CA PRO A 561 -20.35 -22.44 12.55
C PRO A 561 -20.78 -23.70 11.77
N LYS A 562 -19.85 -24.65 11.60
CA LYS A 562 -20.11 -25.98 11.02
C LYS A 562 -20.60 -26.96 12.09
N LEU A 563 -21.70 -26.63 12.78
CA LEU A 563 -22.25 -27.45 13.87
C LEU A 563 -23.56 -28.15 13.45
N ILE A 564 -23.78 -29.35 13.97
CA ILE A 564 -25.01 -30.14 13.78
C ILE A 564 -26.06 -29.64 14.78
N PRO A 565 -27.34 -29.45 14.38
CA PRO A 565 -28.36 -28.93 15.28
C PRO A 565 -28.60 -29.87 16.47
N THR A 566 -28.48 -29.33 17.67
CA THR A 566 -28.82 -29.98 18.94
C THR A 566 -29.73 -29.04 19.72
N SER A 567 -30.92 -29.50 20.09
CA SER A 567 -32.02 -28.63 20.54
C SER A 567 -31.81 -27.95 21.90
N HIS A 568 -30.71 -28.23 22.62
CA HIS A 568 -30.52 -27.81 24.02
C HIS A 568 -29.08 -27.39 24.39
N GLN A 569 -28.15 -27.29 23.43
CA GLN A 569 -26.75 -26.96 23.74
C GLN A 569 -26.44 -25.49 23.42
N LYS A 570 -26.05 -24.71 24.44
CA LYS A 570 -25.48 -23.38 24.26
C LYS A 570 -24.00 -23.51 23.93
N TYR A 571 -23.58 -22.91 22.82
CA TYR A 571 -22.18 -22.83 22.41
C TYR A 571 -21.62 -21.47 22.81
N LYS A 572 -20.34 -21.44 23.22
CA LYS A 572 -19.62 -20.22 23.60
C LYS A 572 -18.57 -19.92 22.55
N ILE A 573 -18.57 -18.68 22.05
CA ILE A 573 -17.54 -18.19 21.13
C ILE A 573 -16.68 -17.14 21.82
N TYR A 574 -15.37 -17.20 21.60
CA TYR A 574 -14.42 -16.23 22.12
C TYR A 574 -13.86 -15.42 20.97
N LEU A 575 -13.87 -14.09 21.12
CA LEU A 575 -13.15 -13.19 20.24
C LEU A 575 -11.99 -12.60 21.03
N ALA A 576 -10.79 -12.76 20.48
CA ALA A 576 -9.54 -12.36 21.08
C ALA A 576 -8.77 -11.50 20.08
N VAL A 577 -8.09 -10.47 20.57
CA VAL A 577 -7.13 -9.73 19.76
C VAL A 577 -5.92 -10.63 19.51
N PHE A 578 -5.54 -10.79 18.25
CA PHE A 578 -4.40 -11.60 17.86
C PHE A 578 -3.12 -10.75 17.91
N ASN A 579 -2.37 -10.87 19.01
CA ASN A 579 -1.07 -10.23 19.18
C ASN A 579 0.04 -11.28 19.10
N PHE A 580 0.98 -11.09 18.18
CA PHE A 580 2.24 -11.85 18.16
C PHE A 580 3.11 -11.36 19.32
N GLY A 581 3.15 -12.12 20.42
CA GLY A 581 4.19 -11.97 21.46
C GLY A 581 3.73 -11.50 22.84
N THR A 582 2.54 -10.90 23.00
CA THR A 582 2.08 -10.40 24.31
C THR A 582 0.67 -10.88 24.67
N SER A 583 0.53 -11.49 25.85
CA SER A 583 -0.67 -12.17 26.36
C SER A 583 -1.73 -11.21 26.94
N PHE A 584 -1.69 -9.93 26.59
CA PHE A 584 -2.45 -8.88 27.30
C PHE A 584 -3.77 -8.45 26.65
N GLY A 585 -4.14 -8.99 25.49
CA GLY A 585 -5.41 -8.68 24.85
C GLY A 585 -6.60 -9.17 25.68
N THR A 586 -7.55 -8.28 25.99
CA THR A 586 -8.81 -8.73 26.61
C THR A 586 -9.64 -9.56 25.63
N ASN A 587 -10.38 -10.53 26.14
CA ASN A 587 -11.24 -11.40 25.36
C ASN A 587 -12.70 -11.09 25.66
N ILE A 588 -13.52 -11.00 24.62
CA ILE A 588 -14.98 -10.96 24.76
C ILE A 588 -15.56 -12.31 24.34
N PHE A 589 -16.72 -12.65 24.91
CA PHE A 589 -17.42 -13.86 24.55
C PHE A 589 -18.90 -13.59 24.31
N SER A 590 -19.50 -14.45 23.49
CA SER A 590 -20.94 -14.46 23.25
C SER A 590 -21.43 -15.90 23.23
N TYR A 591 -22.71 -16.10 23.53
CA TYR A 591 -23.36 -17.41 23.46
C TYR A 591 -24.29 -17.48 22.26
N PHE A 592 -24.37 -18.66 21.66
CA PHE A 592 -25.31 -18.92 20.59
C PHE A 592 -25.91 -20.33 20.67
N THR A 593 -27.09 -20.49 20.09
CA THR A 593 -27.81 -21.77 20.01
C THR A 593 -28.13 -22.09 18.56
N VAL A 594 -27.88 -23.33 18.14
CA VAL A 594 -28.22 -23.81 16.78
C VAL A 594 -29.58 -24.50 16.81
N SER A 595 -30.61 -23.81 16.33
CA SER A 595 -31.98 -24.36 16.29
C SER A 595 -32.18 -25.29 15.09
N GLU A 596 -33.04 -26.31 15.25
CA GLU A 596 -33.46 -27.14 14.12
C GLU A 596 -34.26 -26.32 13.10
N CYS A 597 -33.95 -26.47 11.80
CA CYS A 597 -34.75 -25.82 10.75
C CYS A 597 -36.21 -26.34 10.77
N PRO A 598 -37.23 -25.45 10.72
CA PRO A 598 -38.62 -25.86 10.52
C PRO A 598 -38.76 -26.69 9.22
N ILE A 599 -39.41 -27.86 9.27
CA ILE A 599 -39.38 -28.81 8.14
C ILE A 599 -40.28 -28.36 6.98
N GLY A 600 -39.61 -27.85 5.96
CA GLY A 600 -39.90 -27.92 4.52
C GLY A 600 -38.64 -28.01 3.66
N PHE A 601 -37.45 -27.72 4.22
CA PHE A 601 -36.20 -27.55 3.47
C PHE A 601 -35.12 -28.62 3.73
N ARG A 602 -35.45 -29.69 4.49
CA ARG A 602 -34.48 -30.75 4.82
C ARG A 602 -33.96 -31.53 3.60
N ARG A 603 -34.61 -31.40 2.43
CA ARG A 603 -34.22 -32.08 1.18
C ARG A 603 -33.59 -31.17 0.11
N TYR A 604 -33.57 -29.86 0.30
CA TYR A 604 -33.04 -28.90 -0.69
C TYR A 604 -32.19 -27.82 -0.01
N GLY A 605 -31.00 -28.19 0.48
CA GLY A 605 -30.06 -27.27 1.13
C GLY A 605 -29.59 -26.09 0.26
N LYS A 606 -29.80 -26.15 -1.07
CA LYS A 606 -29.52 -25.03 -1.99
C LYS A 606 -30.59 -23.93 -1.95
N ILE A 607 -31.86 -24.27 -1.73
CA ILE A 607 -32.97 -23.30 -1.71
C ILE A 607 -33.04 -22.59 -0.35
N SER A 608 -32.68 -23.31 0.74
CA SER A 608 -32.59 -22.72 2.08
C SER A 608 -31.56 -21.58 2.18
N ARG A 609 -30.57 -21.51 1.30
CA ARG A 609 -29.56 -20.43 1.26
C ARG A 609 -30.08 -19.12 0.66
N LEU A 610 -31.22 -19.16 -0.03
CA LEU A 610 -31.82 -18.00 -0.70
C LEU A 610 -32.95 -17.35 0.10
N MET A 611 -33.39 -17.94 1.21
CA MET A 611 -34.59 -17.47 1.93
C MET A 611 -34.22 -16.94 3.32
N GLY A 612 -34.50 -15.65 3.56
CA GLY A 612 -34.34 -14.98 4.85
C GLY A 612 -35.35 -15.43 5.92
N SER A 613 -35.22 -14.87 7.12
CA SER A 613 -36.01 -15.20 8.34
C SER A 613 -37.54 -15.10 8.19
N HIS A 614 -38.05 -14.48 7.11
CA HIS A 614 -39.48 -14.25 6.87
C HIS A 614 -40.06 -15.04 5.69
N ALA A 615 -39.43 -16.16 5.30
CA ALA A 615 -39.82 -16.95 4.13
C ALA A 615 -41.31 -17.36 4.08
N VAL A 616 -41.90 -17.78 5.21
CA VAL A 616 -43.29 -18.25 5.27
C VAL A 616 -44.31 -17.11 5.09
N PRO A 617 -44.20 -15.96 5.79
CA PRO A 617 -45.02 -14.78 5.49
C PRO A 617 -44.87 -14.26 4.06
N VAL A 618 -43.65 -14.24 3.51
CA VAL A 618 -43.39 -13.76 2.14
C VAL A 618 -44.06 -14.68 1.11
N LEU A 619 -43.88 -15.99 1.23
CA LEU A 619 -44.52 -16.96 0.34
C LEU A 619 -46.05 -16.92 0.45
N SER A 620 -46.58 -16.73 1.65
CA SER A 620 -48.02 -16.59 1.89
C SER A 620 -48.57 -15.33 1.20
N THR A 621 -47.87 -14.20 1.34
CA THR A 621 -48.23 -12.94 0.67
C THR A 621 -48.18 -13.08 -0.86
N LEU A 622 -47.11 -13.67 -1.41
CA LEU A 622 -46.98 -13.90 -2.85
C LEU A 622 -48.08 -14.82 -3.39
N THR A 623 -48.43 -15.87 -2.65
CA THR A 623 -49.52 -16.80 -3.01
C THR A 623 -50.87 -16.08 -3.02
N PHE A 624 -51.14 -15.24 -2.03
CA PHE A 624 -52.39 -14.49 -1.93
C PHE A 624 -52.52 -13.39 -3.01
N LEU A 625 -51.44 -12.69 -3.33
CA LEU A 625 -51.42 -11.68 -4.39
C LEU A 625 -51.57 -12.31 -5.79
N SER A 626 -50.95 -13.47 -6.03
CA SER A 626 -51.04 -14.18 -7.31
C SER A 626 -52.37 -14.91 -7.51
N TYR A 627 -53.09 -15.25 -6.44
CA TYR A 627 -54.36 -15.98 -6.48
C TYR A 627 -55.37 -15.38 -7.46
N THR A 628 -55.60 -14.06 -7.38
CA THR A 628 -56.62 -13.38 -8.21
C THR A 628 -56.27 -13.44 -9.70
N LYS A 629 -54.99 -13.24 -10.04
CA LYS A 629 -54.51 -13.35 -11.43
C LYS A 629 -54.62 -14.79 -11.93
N LEU A 630 -54.24 -15.77 -11.10
CA LEU A 630 -54.31 -17.19 -11.44
C LEU A 630 -55.75 -17.64 -11.73
N VAL A 631 -56.71 -17.29 -10.86
CA VAL A 631 -58.13 -17.63 -11.03
C VAL A 631 -58.70 -16.96 -12.28
N ARG A 632 -58.38 -15.69 -12.53
CA ARG A 632 -58.80 -14.99 -13.76
C ARG A 632 -58.29 -15.69 -15.01
N THR A 633 -57.01 -16.06 -15.06
CA THR A 633 -56.44 -16.78 -16.21
C THR A 633 -57.12 -18.13 -16.42
N ILE A 634 -57.40 -18.88 -15.34
CA ILE A 634 -58.15 -20.14 -15.42
C ILE A 634 -59.54 -19.92 -16.03
N VAL A 635 -60.27 -18.89 -15.58
CA VAL A 635 -61.61 -18.57 -16.09
C VAL A 635 -61.55 -18.23 -17.58
N ILE A 636 -60.55 -17.44 -18.01
CA ILE A 636 -60.33 -17.08 -19.42
C ILE A 636 -60.05 -18.33 -20.28
N VAL A 637 -59.22 -19.25 -19.80
CA VAL A 637 -58.94 -20.52 -20.50
C VAL A 637 -60.18 -21.40 -20.61
N LEU A 638 -61.02 -21.43 -19.58
CA LEU A 638 -62.26 -22.22 -19.57
C LEU A 638 -63.44 -21.50 -20.27
N HIS A 639 -63.25 -20.28 -20.76
CA HIS A 639 -64.32 -19.53 -21.38
C HIS A 639 -64.57 -19.99 -22.83
N LYS A 640 -65.73 -20.60 -23.05
CA LYS A 640 -66.20 -21.11 -24.34
C LYS A 640 -67.10 -20.08 -25.04
N ARG A 641 -66.92 -19.92 -26.35
CA ARG A 641 -67.84 -19.18 -27.23
C ARG A 641 -68.41 -20.10 -28.30
N GLU A 642 -69.72 -20.10 -28.47
CA GLU A 642 -70.37 -20.80 -29.58
C GLU A 642 -70.64 -19.82 -30.71
N VAL A 643 -70.21 -20.17 -31.92
CA VAL A 643 -70.51 -19.40 -33.13
C VAL A 643 -71.29 -20.31 -34.08
N THR A 644 -72.48 -19.86 -34.47
CA THR A 644 -73.30 -20.51 -35.50
C THR A 644 -72.88 -20.01 -36.86
N LEU A 645 -72.33 -20.89 -37.69
CA LEU A 645 -72.01 -20.58 -39.09
C LEU A 645 -73.24 -20.90 -39.95
N HIS A 646 -73.75 -19.89 -40.63
CA HIS A 646 -74.78 -20.05 -41.67
C HIS A 646 -74.08 -20.30 -43.01
N CYS A 647 -74.04 -21.55 -43.46
CA CYS A 647 -73.57 -21.90 -44.80
C CYS A 647 -74.73 -21.75 -45.80
N THR A 648 -74.46 -21.25 -47.00
CA THR A 648 -75.42 -21.22 -48.12
C THR A 648 -75.84 -22.65 -48.47
N ASN A 649 -77.14 -22.95 -48.32
CA ASN A 649 -77.83 -24.25 -48.33
C ASN A 649 -77.97 -24.92 -46.94
N GLU A 650 -79.10 -24.61 -46.29
CA GLU A 650 -79.77 -25.24 -45.12
C GLU A 650 -78.97 -26.22 -44.24
N SER A 651 -77.79 -25.83 -43.78
CA SER A 651 -77.10 -26.53 -42.69
C SER A 651 -76.48 -25.52 -41.72
N VAL A 652 -77.03 -25.48 -40.51
CA VAL A 652 -76.50 -24.69 -39.39
C VAL A 652 -75.46 -25.55 -38.69
N ARG A 653 -74.18 -25.13 -38.69
CA ARG A 653 -73.11 -25.79 -37.92
C ARG A 653 -72.65 -24.87 -36.80
N SER A 654 -72.90 -25.28 -35.55
CA SER A 654 -72.34 -24.60 -34.37
C SER A 654 -70.92 -25.10 -34.11
N VAL A 655 -69.93 -24.20 -34.10
CA VAL A 655 -68.55 -24.51 -33.72
C VAL A 655 -68.25 -23.85 -32.38
N SER A 656 -67.71 -24.63 -31.45
CA SER A 656 -67.23 -24.14 -30.16
C SER A 656 -65.78 -23.70 -30.26
N LEU A 657 -65.54 -22.41 -30.08
CA LEU A 657 -64.23 -21.77 -30.16
C LEU A 657 -63.80 -21.28 -28.77
N TRP A 658 -62.49 -21.17 -28.56
CA TRP A 658 -61.96 -20.53 -27.36
C TRP A 658 -62.25 -19.03 -27.42
N TYR A 659 -62.66 -18.43 -26.29
CA TYR A 659 -63.13 -17.05 -26.29
C TYR A 659 -62.07 -16.01 -26.67
N GLU A 660 -60.82 -16.20 -26.24
CA GLU A 660 -59.72 -15.25 -26.53
C GLU A 660 -59.20 -15.37 -27.97
N ASP A 661 -59.15 -16.58 -28.54
CA ASP A 661 -58.69 -16.81 -29.90
C ASP A 661 -59.72 -17.61 -30.71
N PRO A 662 -60.49 -16.94 -31.60
CA PRO A 662 -61.51 -17.59 -32.41
C PRO A 662 -60.94 -18.52 -33.49
N ASN A 663 -59.61 -18.59 -33.69
CA ASN A 663 -58.99 -19.54 -34.61
C ASN A 663 -58.74 -20.92 -33.97
N VAL A 664 -58.95 -21.06 -32.66
CA VAL A 664 -58.66 -22.29 -31.92
C VAL A 664 -59.95 -22.98 -31.47
N GLU A 665 -60.14 -24.23 -31.89
CA GLU A 665 -61.26 -25.06 -31.43
C GLU A 665 -61.17 -25.33 -29.92
N TYR A 666 -62.29 -25.13 -29.22
CA TYR A 666 -62.36 -25.32 -27.78
C TYR A 666 -62.06 -26.77 -27.39
N ALA A 667 -61.17 -26.94 -26.40
CA ALA A 667 -60.73 -28.24 -25.86
C ALA A 667 -60.10 -29.22 -26.89
N LYS A 668 -59.67 -28.74 -28.06
CA LYS A 668 -58.99 -29.54 -29.09
C LYS A 668 -57.61 -28.98 -29.45
N GLY A 669 -56.77 -29.82 -30.06
CA GLY A 669 -55.45 -29.44 -30.55
C GLY A 669 -54.58 -28.78 -29.48
N LYS A 670 -54.10 -27.56 -29.77
CA LYS A 670 -53.23 -26.78 -28.86
C LYS A 670 -53.93 -26.36 -27.56
N HIS A 671 -55.26 -26.21 -27.55
CA HIS A 671 -56.01 -25.81 -26.35
C HIS A 671 -56.18 -26.96 -25.35
N THR A 672 -56.14 -28.22 -25.78
CA THR A 672 -56.38 -29.38 -24.90
C THR A 672 -55.39 -29.44 -23.74
N GLY A 673 -54.10 -29.15 -23.98
CA GLY A 673 -53.09 -29.11 -22.92
C GLY A 673 -53.32 -27.98 -21.91
N LEU A 674 -53.67 -26.79 -22.40
CA LEU A 674 -53.96 -25.63 -21.56
C LEU A 674 -55.23 -25.84 -20.71
N PHE A 675 -56.27 -26.40 -21.32
CA PHE A 675 -57.52 -26.79 -20.67
C PHE A 675 -57.28 -27.81 -19.55
N GLY A 676 -56.52 -28.88 -19.84
CA GLY A 676 -56.16 -29.90 -18.85
C GLY A 676 -55.35 -29.32 -17.69
N PHE A 677 -54.39 -28.44 -17.97
CA PHE A 677 -53.61 -27.77 -16.94
C PHE A 677 -54.46 -26.84 -16.07
N ALA A 678 -55.35 -26.04 -16.66
CA ALA A 678 -56.27 -25.17 -15.93
C ALA A 678 -57.18 -25.97 -14.97
N LEU A 679 -57.69 -27.12 -15.41
CA LEU A 679 -58.50 -28.01 -14.57
C LEU A 679 -57.67 -28.60 -13.42
N LEU A 680 -56.44 -29.04 -13.70
CA LEU A 680 -55.51 -29.56 -12.69
C LEU A 680 -55.22 -28.49 -11.61
N VAL A 681 -54.84 -27.28 -12.00
CA VAL A 681 -54.58 -26.19 -11.04
C VAL A 681 -55.84 -25.83 -10.24
N THR A 682 -57.01 -25.87 -10.87
CA THR A 682 -58.28 -25.62 -10.17
C THR A 682 -58.53 -26.65 -9.07
N VAL A 683 -58.40 -27.94 -9.40
CA VAL A 683 -58.70 -29.06 -8.49
C VAL A 683 -57.65 -29.23 -7.40
N PHE A 684 -56.37 -29.11 -7.73
CA PHE A 684 -55.28 -29.41 -6.78
C PHE A 684 -54.76 -28.19 -6.02
N PHE A 685 -55.02 -26.96 -6.49
CA PHE A 685 -54.49 -25.76 -5.88
C PHE A 685 -55.57 -24.75 -5.48
N VAL A 686 -56.40 -24.26 -6.42
CA VAL A 686 -57.36 -23.19 -6.13
C VAL A 686 -58.44 -23.62 -5.13
N ILE A 687 -59.09 -24.76 -5.37
CA ILE A 687 -60.14 -25.27 -4.48
C ILE A 687 -59.55 -25.67 -3.11
N PRO A 688 -58.47 -26.46 -3.01
CA PRO A 688 -57.91 -26.82 -1.71
C PRO A 688 -57.40 -25.61 -0.92
N TYR A 689 -56.75 -24.64 -1.57
CA TYR A 689 -56.24 -23.43 -0.90
C TYR A 689 -57.36 -22.55 -0.32
N THR A 690 -58.44 -22.34 -1.09
CA THR A 690 -59.59 -21.56 -0.60
C THR A 690 -60.31 -22.25 0.54
N LEU A 691 -60.56 -23.55 0.43
CA LEU A 691 -61.18 -24.34 1.50
C LEU A 691 -60.31 -24.38 2.75
N PHE A 692 -58.99 -24.50 2.58
CA PHE A 692 -58.03 -24.53 3.68
C PHE A 692 -58.06 -23.24 4.50
N LEU A 693 -58.14 -22.06 3.86
CA LEU A 693 -58.25 -20.77 4.55
C LEU A 693 -59.65 -20.52 5.12
N LEU A 694 -60.71 -20.96 4.45
CA LEU A 694 -62.09 -20.77 4.89
C LEU A 694 -62.42 -21.61 6.13
N PHE A 695 -62.07 -22.91 6.12
CA PHE A 695 -62.38 -23.84 7.21
C PHE A 695 -61.29 -23.94 8.27
N ASN A 696 -60.32 -23.03 8.25
CA ASN A 696 -59.21 -22.98 9.19
C ASN A 696 -59.65 -23.10 10.66
N HIS A 697 -60.65 -22.32 11.09
CA HIS A 697 -61.16 -22.37 12.48
C HIS A 697 -61.74 -23.75 12.86
N PHE A 698 -62.42 -24.41 11.92
CA PHE A 698 -62.94 -25.77 12.14
C PHE A 698 -61.82 -26.79 12.23
N TYR A 699 -60.79 -26.68 11.38
CA TYR A 699 -59.61 -27.52 11.47
C TYR A 699 -58.86 -27.31 12.79
N GLU A 700 -58.71 -26.07 13.26
CA GLU A 700 -58.07 -25.77 14.55
C GLU A 700 -58.85 -26.38 15.73
N LYS A 701 -60.19 -26.32 15.70
CA LYS A 701 -61.04 -26.82 16.78
C LYS A 701 -61.20 -28.35 16.81
N TYR A 702 -61.30 -29.01 15.66
CA TYR A 702 -61.58 -30.45 15.58
C TYR A 702 -60.31 -31.31 15.37
N LEU A 703 -59.34 -30.88 14.56
CA LEU A 703 -58.14 -31.68 14.26
C LEU A 703 -57.05 -31.58 15.33
N SER A 704 -57.10 -30.57 16.21
CA SER A 704 -56.14 -30.41 17.31
C SER A 704 -56.34 -31.42 18.46
N ASN A 705 -57.54 -32.03 18.55
CA ASN A 705 -57.89 -33.00 19.60
C ASN A 705 -57.42 -34.44 19.28
N PHE A 706 -57.08 -34.75 18.02
CA PHE A 706 -56.57 -36.07 17.62
C PHE A 706 -55.02 -36.09 17.61
N LYS A 707 -54.39 -37.01 18.34
CA LYS A 707 -52.91 -37.10 18.49
C LYS A 707 -52.14 -37.13 17.16
N VAL A 708 -52.65 -37.85 16.15
CA VAL A 708 -52.01 -37.96 14.82
C VAL A 708 -52.14 -36.64 14.04
N PHE A 709 -53.32 -36.03 14.08
CA PHE A 709 -53.63 -34.80 13.36
C PHE A 709 -53.03 -33.55 14.02
N LYS A 710 -52.80 -33.56 15.34
CA LYS A 710 -52.10 -32.47 16.05
C LYS A 710 -50.70 -32.20 15.51
N LYS A 711 -49.97 -33.27 15.12
CA LYS A 711 -48.61 -33.17 14.53
C LYS A 711 -48.64 -32.67 13.08
N PHE A 712 -49.71 -32.96 12.35
CA PHE A 712 -49.93 -32.41 11.01
C PHE A 712 -50.34 -30.94 11.09
N TRP A 713 -51.29 -30.61 11.96
CA TRP A 713 -51.81 -29.27 12.18
C TRP A 713 -50.75 -28.28 12.66
N SER A 714 -49.86 -28.69 13.58
CA SER A 714 -48.77 -27.84 14.05
C SER A 714 -47.80 -27.39 12.94
N ARG A 715 -47.73 -28.13 11.82
CA ARG A 715 -46.91 -27.77 10.65
C ARG A 715 -47.56 -26.69 9.77
N PHE A 716 -48.88 -26.65 9.73
CA PHE A 716 -49.64 -25.68 8.93
C PHE A 716 -49.98 -24.40 9.69
N LYS A 717 -49.96 -24.46 11.03
CA LYS A 717 -50.23 -23.33 11.92
C LYS A 717 -49.46 -22.05 11.56
N PRO A 718 -48.14 -22.06 11.25
CA PRO A 718 -47.42 -20.84 10.87
C PRO A 718 -47.94 -20.15 9.60
N ILE A 719 -48.41 -20.93 8.61
CA ILE A 719 -48.99 -20.39 7.36
C ILE A 719 -50.34 -19.73 7.68
N ILE A 720 -51.16 -20.40 8.49
CA ILE A 720 -52.44 -19.89 8.97
C ILE A 720 -52.27 -18.61 9.78
N ASP A 721 -51.30 -18.58 10.70
CA ASP A 721 -51.02 -17.44 11.55
C ASP A 721 -50.49 -16.25 10.71
N ALA A 722 -49.81 -16.50 9.58
CA ALA A 722 -49.42 -15.45 8.65
C ALA A 722 -50.64 -14.75 8.00
N TYR A 723 -51.72 -15.48 7.68
CA TYR A 723 -52.95 -14.89 7.14
C TYR A 723 -53.88 -14.32 8.21
N SER A 724 -54.02 -15.02 9.33
CA SER A 724 -55.07 -14.78 10.33
C SER A 724 -54.56 -14.05 11.58
N GLY A 725 -53.26 -13.81 11.70
CA GLY A 725 -52.62 -13.17 12.85
C GLY A 725 -53.26 -11.86 13.34
N PRO A 726 -53.68 -10.92 12.46
CA PRO A 726 -54.27 -9.67 12.92
C PRO A 726 -55.75 -9.80 13.38
N MET A 727 -56.38 -10.96 13.20
CA MET A 727 -57.81 -11.20 13.44
C MET A 727 -58.10 -11.75 14.83
N LYS A 728 -59.32 -11.51 15.34
CA LYS A 728 -59.80 -12.18 16.56
C LYS A 728 -59.94 -13.68 16.29
N ASP A 729 -59.79 -14.49 17.33
CA ASP A 729 -59.72 -15.95 17.16
C ASP A 729 -61.04 -16.56 16.64
N GLU A 730 -62.16 -15.89 16.91
CA GLU A 730 -63.51 -16.23 16.42
C GLU A 730 -63.69 -15.96 14.92
N TYR A 731 -62.90 -15.05 14.33
CA TYR A 731 -63.06 -14.59 12.94
C TYR A 731 -61.88 -14.96 12.02
N ARG A 732 -61.06 -15.95 12.39
CA ARG A 732 -59.90 -16.41 11.57
C ARG A 732 -60.28 -16.95 10.18
N PHE A 733 -61.56 -17.18 9.88
CA PHE A 733 -62.05 -17.58 8.56
C PHE A 733 -62.19 -16.41 7.57
N TRP A 734 -62.09 -15.17 8.04
CA TRP A 734 -62.32 -13.95 7.24
C TRP A 734 -61.48 -13.86 5.96
N PRO A 735 -60.16 -14.21 5.93
CA PRO A 735 -59.38 -14.17 4.69
C PRO A 735 -59.92 -15.16 3.65
N GLY A 736 -60.35 -16.34 4.09
CA GLY A 736 -60.97 -17.35 3.22
C GLY A 736 -62.31 -16.87 2.67
N LEU A 737 -63.13 -16.20 3.49
CA LEU A 737 -64.41 -15.62 3.05
C LEU A 737 -64.21 -14.54 1.98
N LEU A 738 -63.21 -13.66 2.16
CA LEU A 738 -62.85 -12.64 1.16
C LEU A 738 -62.37 -13.27 -0.16
N LEU A 739 -61.66 -14.40 -0.12
CA LEU A 739 -61.27 -15.12 -1.34
C LEU A 739 -62.47 -15.74 -2.04
N VAL A 740 -63.41 -16.34 -1.30
CA VAL A 740 -64.63 -16.90 -1.86
C VAL A 740 -65.49 -15.82 -2.51
N ALA A 741 -65.64 -14.66 -1.85
CA ALA A 741 -66.39 -13.53 -2.40
C ALA A 741 -65.80 -12.98 -3.72
N ARG A 742 -64.51 -13.17 -3.98
CA ARG A 742 -63.87 -12.76 -5.24
C ARG A 742 -64.23 -13.65 -6.43
N ILE A 743 -64.58 -14.92 -6.22
CA ILE A 743 -64.82 -15.87 -7.33
C ILE A 743 -66.04 -15.45 -8.17
N PRO A 744 -67.22 -15.15 -7.59
CA PRO A 744 -68.38 -14.67 -8.37
C PRO A 744 -68.09 -13.37 -9.10
N VAL A 745 -67.38 -12.43 -8.46
CA VAL A 745 -67.01 -11.14 -9.08
C VAL A 745 -66.12 -11.37 -10.31
N LEU A 746 -65.10 -12.23 -10.21
CA LEU A 746 -64.21 -12.55 -11.34
C LEU A 746 -64.94 -13.27 -12.47
N LEU A 747 -65.86 -14.18 -12.14
CA LEU A 747 -66.71 -14.84 -13.13
C LEU A 747 -67.55 -13.78 -13.86
N THR A 748 -68.30 -12.95 -13.15
CA THR A 748 -69.18 -11.95 -13.78
C THR A 748 -68.41 -10.90 -14.58
N VAL A 749 -67.22 -10.46 -14.14
CA VAL A 749 -66.35 -9.58 -14.95
C VAL A 749 -65.97 -10.24 -16.28
N THR A 750 -65.74 -11.56 -16.29
CA THR A 750 -65.33 -12.29 -17.50
C THR A 750 -66.51 -12.58 -18.42
N PHE A 751 -67.69 -12.89 -17.87
CA PHE A 751 -68.88 -13.29 -18.64
C PHE A 751 -69.86 -12.15 -18.98
N LEU A 752 -69.95 -11.10 -18.15
CA LEU A 752 -70.96 -10.04 -18.21
C LEU A 752 -70.34 -8.67 -17.90
N LYS A 753 -69.75 -8.04 -18.92
CA LYS A 753 -68.95 -6.80 -18.78
C LYS A 753 -69.73 -5.65 -18.13
N ASN A 754 -71.03 -5.52 -18.39
CA ASN A 754 -71.88 -4.44 -17.85
C ASN A 754 -72.44 -4.72 -16.44
N GLU A 755 -72.82 -5.95 -16.11
CA GLU A 755 -73.41 -6.31 -14.81
C GLU A 755 -72.38 -6.46 -13.68
N SER A 756 -71.09 -6.56 -14.03
CA SER A 756 -70.00 -6.76 -13.09
C SER A 756 -69.87 -5.65 -12.03
N ARG A 757 -70.24 -4.41 -12.37
CA ARG A 757 -70.16 -3.25 -11.47
C ARG A 757 -71.22 -3.30 -10.38
N VAL A 758 -72.44 -3.72 -10.74
CA VAL A 758 -73.57 -3.89 -9.81
C VAL A 758 -73.27 -5.03 -8.85
N LEU A 759 -72.74 -6.15 -9.36
CA LEU A 759 -72.34 -7.27 -8.50
C LEU A 759 -71.20 -6.88 -7.55
N LEU A 760 -70.19 -6.13 -8.02
CA LEU A 760 -69.11 -5.64 -7.18
C LEU A 760 -69.65 -4.75 -6.04
N LEU A 761 -70.58 -3.84 -6.34
CA LEU A 761 -71.24 -3.00 -5.35
C LEU A 761 -72.03 -3.84 -4.34
N ALA A 762 -72.81 -4.81 -4.80
CA ALA A 762 -73.58 -5.70 -3.94
C ALA A 762 -72.69 -6.54 -3.00
N VAL A 763 -71.59 -7.11 -3.53
CA VAL A 763 -70.63 -7.90 -2.75
C VAL A 763 -69.88 -7.02 -1.74
N ALA A 764 -69.45 -5.82 -2.14
CA ALA A 764 -68.76 -4.90 -1.25
C ALA A 764 -69.69 -4.39 -0.12
N ALA A 765 -70.93 -4.04 -0.44
CA ALA A 765 -71.95 -3.66 0.55
C ALA A 765 -72.28 -4.82 1.50
N PHE A 766 -72.37 -6.05 0.98
CA PHE A 766 -72.58 -7.23 1.80
C PHE A 766 -71.42 -7.46 2.78
N ILE A 767 -70.17 -7.43 2.31
CA ILE A 767 -68.99 -7.57 3.19
C ILE A 767 -68.95 -6.46 4.24
N LEU A 768 -69.22 -5.22 3.85
CA LEU A 768 -69.25 -4.08 4.77
C LEU A 768 -70.34 -4.24 5.84
N SER A 769 -71.54 -4.72 5.46
CA SER A 769 -72.61 -5.02 6.41
C SER A 769 -72.21 -6.13 7.39
N LEU A 770 -71.53 -7.17 6.90
CA LEU A 770 -71.06 -8.29 7.70
C LEU A 770 -69.97 -7.86 8.69
N SER A 771 -69.03 -7.01 8.25
CA SER A 771 -68.00 -6.41 9.12
C SER A 771 -68.61 -5.57 10.25
N PHE A 772 -69.72 -4.86 9.96
CA PHE A 772 -70.43 -4.06 10.95
C PHE A 772 -71.18 -4.94 11.96
N ILE A 773 -71.89 -5.97 11.50
CA ILE A 773 -72.61 -6.94 12.36
C ILE A 773 -71.64 -7.63 13.34
N PHE A 774 -70.41 -7.94 12.90
CA PHE A 774 -69.42 -8.61 13.73
C PHE A 774 -68.67 -7.70 14.73
N GLY A 775 -68.99 -6.39 14.77
CA GLY A 775 -68.36 -5.46 15.72
C GLY A 775 -66.84 -5.31 15.54
N GLY A 776 -66.35 -5.52 14.31
CA GLY A 776 -64.94 -5.52 13.95
C GLY A 776 -64.25 -6.88 14.08
N VAL A 777 -63.67 -7.34 12.97
CA VAL A 777 -63.02 -8.65 12.79
C VAL A 777 -61.58 -8.65 13.34
N TYR A 778 -60.89 -7.52 13.27
CA TYR A 778 -59.49 -7.40 13.68
C TYR A 778 -59.30 -7.11 15.17
N ARG A 779 -58.15 -7.55 15.71
CA ARG A 779 -57.74 -7.28 17.10
C ARG A 779 -57.48 -5.79 17.35
N LYS A 780 -56.85 -5.10 16.39
CA LYS A 780 -56.58 -3.66 16.46
C LYS A 780 -57.73 -2.89 15.82
N LYS A 781 -58.29 -1.90 16.54
CA LYS A 781 -59.36 -1.02 16.02
C LYS A 781 -58.96 -0.30 14.73
N LEU A 782 -57.70 0.11 14.60
CA LEU A 782 -57.18 0.77 13.40
C LEU A 782 -57.36 -0.08 12.13
N ASN A 783 -57.15 -1.40 12.20
CA ASN A 783 -57.29 -2.28 11.05
C ASN A 783 -58.76 -2.38 10.59
N ASN A 784 -59.70 -2.40 11.54
CA ASN A 784 -61.13 -2.36 11.23
C ASN A 784 -61.52 -1.03 10.56
N ILE A 785 -60.95 0.09 11.01
CA ILE A 785 -61.16 1.41 10.41
C ILE A 785 -60.63 1.44 8.97
N ILE A 786 -59.42 0.93 8.74
CA ILE A 786 -58.81 0.89 7.40
C ILE A 786 -59.62 0.02 6.44
N GLU A 787 -60.04 -1.18 6.86
CA GLU A 787 -60.86 -2.05 6.01
C GLU A 787 -62.23 -1.43 5.71
N PHE A 788 -62.87 -0.82 6.71
CA PHE A 788 -64.12 -0.09 6.51
C PHE A 788 -63.96 1.06 5.49
N TRP A 789 -62.93 1.89 5.64
CA TRP A 789 -62.65 2.96 4.69
C TRP A 789 -62.34 2.42 3.29
N PHE A 790 -61.60 1.32 3.19
CA PHE A 790 -61.31 0.68 1.91
C PHE A 790 -62.58 0.18 1.21
N LEU A 791 -63.45 -0.54 1.93
CA LEU A 791 -64.71 -1.05 1.38
C LEU A 791 -65.70 0.08 1.06
N LEU A 792 -65.76 1.12 1.89
CA LEU A 792 -66.57 2.31 1.62
C LEU A 792 -66.11 3.02 0.35
N ASN A 793 -64.80 3.24 0.19
CA ASN A 793 -64.23 3.80 -1.02
C ASN A 793 -64.52 2.92 -2.24
N LEU A 794 -64.45 1.59 -2.10
CA LEU A 794 -64.78 0.67 -3.17
C LEU A 794 -66.26 0.75 -3.57
N CYS A 795 -67.18 0.87 -2.60
CA CYS A 795 -68.60 1.10 -2.86
C CYS A 795 -68.86 2.44 -3.55
N ILE A 796 -68.20 3.52 -3.12
CA ILE A 796 -68.29 4.84 -3.74
C ILE A 796 -67.79 4.77 -5.18
N MET A 797 -66.62 4.17 -5.41
CA MET A 797 -66.04 4.01 -6.75
C MET A 797 -66.92 3.16 -7.67
N ALA A 798 -67.48 2.06 -7.16
CA ALA A 798 -68.41 1.23 -7.93
C ALA A 798 -69.72 1.98 -8.25
N SER A 799 -70.26 2.74 -7.29
CA SER A 799 -71.48 3.54 -7.48
C SER A 799 -71.26 4.68 -8.48
N LEU A 800 -70.14 5.41 -8.38
CA LEU A 800 -69.75 6.43 -9.35
C LEU A 800 -69.55 5.81 -10.74
N SER A 801 -68.86 4.67 -10.82
CA SER A 801 -68.64 3.96 -12.07
C SER A 801 -69.96 3.51 -12.73
N ILE A 802 -70.99 3.17 -11.95
CA ILE A 802 -72.35 2.89 -12.48
C ILE A 802 -73.03 4.19 -12.92
N ALA A 803 -72.98 5.24 -12.10
CA ALA A 803 -73.60 6.53 -12.38
C ALA A 803 -73.02 7.23 -13.64
N PHE A 804 -71.73 7.01 -13.93
CA PHE A 804 -71.05 7.58 -15.11
C PHE A 804 -71.17 6.72 -16.38
N THR A 805 -71.86 5.57 -16.35
CA THR A 805 -72.11 4.75 -17.55
C THR A 805 -73.35 5.15 -18.34
N ASP A 806 -74.25 5.95 -17.75
CA ASP A 806 -75.34 6.57 -18.50
C ASP A 806 -74.82 7.80 -19.23
N GLU A 807 -75.04 7.83 -20.55
CA GLU A 807 -74.68 8.91 -21.45
C GLU A 807 -75.06 10.30 -20.90
N SER A 808 -74.10 10.97 -20.27
CA SER A 808 -74.19 12.42 -20.02
C SER A 808 -72.80 13.07 -20.05
N LYS A 809 -72.43 13.46 -21.28
CA LYS A 809 -71.63 14.66 -21.65
C LYS A 809 -70.31 14.89 -20.91
N LEU A 810 -69.22 14.44 -21.54
CA LEU A 810 -68.07 15.18 -22.12
C LEU A 810 -67.59 16.54 -21.53
N SER A 811 -68.04 16.97 -20.35
CA SER A 811 -67.75 18.29 -19.78
C SER A 811 -67.06 18.21 -18.40
N HIS A 812 -67.21 17.10 -17.66
CA HIS A 812 -66.60 16.93 -16.34
C HIS A 812 -65.19 16.30 -16.36
N MET A 813 -64.79 15.64 -17.45
CA MET A 813 -63.47 15.00 -17.57
C MET A 813 -62.32 16.02 -17.74
N LYS A 814 -62.62 17.23 -18.24
CA LYS A 814 -61.66 18.36 -18.27
C LYS A 814 -61.44 19.01 -16.90
N CYS A 815 -62.40 18.92 -16.00
CA CYS A 815 -62.31 19.51 -14.66
C CYS A 815 -61.43 18.67 -13.71
N TYR A 816 -61.45 17.34 -13.89
CA TYR A 816 -60.59 16.42 -13.13
C TYR A 816 -59.13 16.42 -13.61
N ASP A 817 -58.90 16.49 -14.93
CA ASP A 817 -57.54 16.59 -15.48
C ASP A 817 -56.85 17.91 -15.06
N ALA A 818 -57.62 19.01 -14.98
CA ALA A 818 -57.15 20.29 -14.45
C ALA A 818 -56.86 20.25 -12.93
N LEU A 819 -57.59 19.45 -12.16
CA LEU A 819 -57.37 19.32 -10.71
C LEU A 819 -56.12 18.48 -10.40
N ILE A 820 -55.91 17.39 -11.15
CA ILE A 820 -54.74 16.51 -11.00
C ILE A 820 -53.45 17.24 -11.43
N LYS A 821 -53.47 17.98 -12.56
CA LYS A 821 -52.33 18.81 -12.99
C LYS A 821 -52.01 19.95 -12.03
N LYS A 822 -52.96 20.41 -11.23
CA LYS A 822 -52.76 21.49 -10.24
C LYS A 822 -52.29 20.97 -8.87
N LEU A 823 -52.55 19.69 -8.56
CA LEU A 823 -52.11 19.02 -7.33
C LEU A 823 -50.67 18.47 -7.41
N PHE A 824 -50.12 18.25 -8.62
CA PHE A 824 -48.79 17.67 -8.84
C PHE A 824 -47.74 18.63 -9.43
N LYS A 825 -47.94 19.95 -9.35
CA LYS A 825 -46.98 20.92 -9.90
C LYS A 825 -45.89 21.31 -8.88
N LYS A 826 -44.85 20.47 -8.74
CA LYS A 826 -43.48 20.90 -8.40
C LYS A 826 -42.43 19.81 -8.74
N GLN A 827 -41.58 20.14 -9.73
CA GLN A 827 -40.32 19.49 -10.16
C GLN A 827 -40.45 18.10 -10.81
N ASP A 828 -39.99 17.81 -12.03
CA ASP A 828 -39.12 18.51 -12.98
C ASP A 828 -39.49 18.12 -14.44
N GLU A 829 -38.99 18.91 -15.39
CA GLU A 829 -39.15 18.85 -16.84
C GLU A 829 -38.58 17.57 -17.46
N ASP A 830 -39.37 16.88 -18.28
CA ASP A 830 -39.01 16.21 -19.55
C ASP A 830 -40.24 15.48 -20.11
N ASP A 831 -41.10 16.20 -20.84
CA ASP A 831 -42.22 15.63 -21.61
C ASP A 831 -41.95 15.78 -23.11
N GLU A 832 -41.68 14.66 -23.80
CA GLU A 832 -42.07 14.46 -25.21
C GLU A 832 -43.35 13.60 -25.24
N PRO A 833 -44.29 13.83 -26.17
CA PRO A 833 -45.71 13.57 -25.94
C PRO A 833 -46.11 12.11 -26.19
N LEU A 834 -46.90 11.56 -25.26
CA LEU A 834 -47.61 10.28 -25.41
C LEU A 834 -48.70 10.41 -26.49
N LEU A 835 -48.38 9.98 -27.71
CA LEU A 835 -49.34 9.81 -28.80
C LEU A 835 -50.12 8.51 -28.63
N ASP A 836 -51.44 8.67 -28.70
CA ASP A 836 -52.49 7.66 -28.82
C ASP A 836 -52.18 6.64 -29.92
N VAL A 837 -51.93 5.37 -29.57
CA VAL A 837 -51.92 4.26 -30.52
C VAL A 837 -52.54 3.03 -29.87
N THR A 838 -53.74 2.71 -30.32
CA THR A 838 -54.41 1.41 -30.29
C THR A 838 -53.42 0.24 -30.46
N GLU A 839 -53.26 -0.59 -29.43
CA GLU A 839 -52.48 -1.83 -29.50
C GLU A 839 -53.14 -2.83 -30.48
N SER A 840 -52.46 -3.08 -31.60
CA SER A 840 -52.62 -4.30 -32.38
C SER A 840 -51.68 -5.38 -31.81
N HIS A 841 -52.22 -6.52 -31.38
CA HIS A 841 -51.43 -7.64 -30.87
C HIS A 841 -50.44 -8.16 -31.90
N LEU A 842 -49.16 -8.24 -31.53
CA LEU A 842 -48.08 -8.85 -32.33
C LEU A 842 -48.17 -10.38 -32.29
N THR A 843 -47.81 -11.02 -33.40
CA THR A 843 -47.81 -12.49 -33.49
C THR A 843 -46.56 -13.10 -32.84
N VAL A 844 -46.65 -14.37 -32.42
CA VAL A 844 -45.57 -15.09 -31.69
C VAL A 844 -44.24 -15.12 -32.47
N ASP A 845 -44.29 -15.11 -33.81
CA ASP A 845 -43.10 -15.11 -34.67
C ASP A 845 -42.44 -13.72 -34.80
N GLU A 846 -43.16 -12.64 -34.50
CA GLU A 846 -42.63 -11.27 -34.45
C GLU A 846 -41.96 -10.98 -33.11
N GLN A 847 -42.52 -11.48 -32.00
CA GLN A 847 -41.88 -11.42 -30.68
C GLN A 847 -40.56 -12.21 -30.63
N ARG A 848 -40.49 -13.34 -31.37
CA ARG A 848 -39.29 -14.17 -31.47
C ARG A 848 -38.16 -13.50 -32.25
N ARG A 849 -38.46 -12.61 -33.22
CA ARG A 849 -37.46 -11.86 -33.99
C ARG A 849 -36.87 -10.66 -33.22
N ALA A 850 -37.61 -10.10 -32.26
CA ALA A 850 -37.12 -9.01 -31.41
C ALA A 850 -36.14 -9.47 -30.30
N MET A 851 -36.08 -10.79 -30.00
CA MET A 851 -35.24 -11.34 -28.92
C MET A 851 -33.85 -11.85 -29.37
N VAL A 852 -33.46 -11.70 -30.64
CA VAL A 852 -32.14 -12.19 -31.12
C VAL A 852 -31.30 -11.04 -31.67
N PRO A 853 -30.23 -10.60 -30.98
CA PRO A 853 -29.28 -9.66 -31.54
C PRO A 853 -28.30 -10.37 -32.49
N SER A 854 -28.16 -9.83 -33.70
CA SER A 854 -27.15 -10.22 -34.68
C SER A 854 -25.82 -9.49 -34.44
N SER A 855 -24.76 -10.28 -34.23
CA SER A 855 -23.32 -10.06 -34.54
C SER A 855 -22.50 -8.93 -33.86
N THR A 856 -21.53 -9.37 -33.04
CA THR A 856 -20.07 -9.04 -32.95
C THR A 856 -19.61 -7.57 -32.85
N ASP A 857 -18.69 -7.16 -31.96
CA ASP A 857 -17.39 -7.78 -31.61
C ASP A 857 -16.73 -7.10 -30.37
N VAL A 858 -15.64 -7.71 -29.88
CA VAL A 858 -14.56 -7.19 -28.97
C VAL A 858 -14.48 -7.72 -27.51
N ARG A 859 -13.60 -8.74 -27.38
CA ARG A 859 -12.55 -9.06 -26.38
C ARG A 859 -12.74 -8.86 -24.84
N ARG A 860 -12.65 -10.02 -24.17
CA ARG A 860 -11.99 -10.38 -22.87
C ARG A 860 -11.33 -9.26 -22.04
N CYS A 861 -11.83 -9.04 -20.81
CA CYS A 861 -11.16 -9.39 -19.52
C CYS A 861 -11.93 -8.86 -18.28
N ALA A 862 -11.94 -9.68 -17.22
CA ALA A 862 -12.09 -9.34 -15.80
C ALA A 862 -13.40 -8.76 -15.22
N SER A 863 -13.58 -9.08 -13.92
CA SER A 863 -14.55 -8.59 -12.91
C SER A 863 -16.05 -8.77 -13.16
N ARG A 864 -16.61 -9.80 -12.49
CA ARG A 864 -18.01 -9.82 -12.07
C ARG A 864 -18.22 -8.75 -11.01
N GLU A 865 -18.72 -7.59 -11.41
CA GLU A 865 -19.40 -6.67 -10.50
C GLU A 865 -20.83 -7.15 -10.24
N SER A 866 -21.18 -7.07 -8.97
CA SER A 866 -22.39 -7.61 -8.35
C SER A 866 -23.44 -6.51 -8.29
N VAL A 867 -24.53 -6.67 -9.05
CA VAL A 867 -25.74 -5.86 -8.91
C VAL A 867 -26.51 -6.33 -7.67
N VAL A 868 -26.22 -5.70 -6.53
CA VAL A 868 -27.09 -5.67 -5.34
C VAL A 868 -27.28 -4.21 -4.98
N GLU A 869 -28.11 -3.51 -5.75
CA GLU A 869 -28.72 -2.24 -5.39
C GLU A 869 -30.10 -2.21 -6.02
N LEU A 870 -31.04 -2.89 -5.36
CA LEU A 870 -32.49 -2.67 -5.35
C LEU A 870 -33.13 -3.89 -4.67
N TYR A 871 -33.02 -3.94 -3.35
CA TYR A 871 -34.07 -4.43 -2.43
C TYR A 871 -33.79 -3.99 -1.00
#